data_AF-A0A8C3AR15-F1
#
_entry.id   AF-A0A8C3AR15-F1
#
_cell.length_a   1.000
_cell.length_b   1.000
_cell.length_c   1.000
_cell.angle_alpha   90.00
_cell.angle_beta   90.00
_cell.angle_gamma   90.00
#
_symmetry.space_group_name_H-M   'P 1'
#
loop_
_entity.id
_entity.type
_entity.pdbx_description
1 polymer ?
#
loop_
_entity_poly.entity_id
_entity_poly.type
_entity_poly.pdbx_seq_one_letter_code
_entity_poly.pdbx_strand_id
1 'polypeptide(L)'
;MNELVAKWACEYCTYENWPSAIKCTMCRAQKPSGGAIITEEPFKCSPALDASLHQWDPAGLSNSPTQGGSSLLICPDSSARPRVRIADVPETSSKWSCHMCTYLNWPRAIRCTQCLCQRQHAQQHGQHATHQRHHTRQPRSPTESPQTSGSGCRPAPLATTTDPCEEYNDRNRLNTHVKHWTCTACTYENWAKALKCVVCDHPRPNSLLAEPIELASASESQEPSLKLNEQDRDNRRGVVGHVVGSSQRRSPPTSKRESEVNMDFQRIELASGAGIGSKEELEVDFKKLKQIKNRMRRTDWLFLNACVGVVEGDLAAVEAYKSSGGDIARQLTSDEVRLLNRPSAFDDGFTLVHLSIRFQRQDMLAVLLTEVSQQAAKCIPAMVCPELTEQIRREVAASLHQRKGDFTCYFLTDLVTFTLPADIEDLPPAVQEKLFDEVLDRDVQKELEEESPIINWSLELGTRLDSRLYALWNRTAGDCLLDSVLQATWGIYDKDSVLRKTLHDSLHDCSHWFYTRWKEWESWYSQSFGLHFSLREEQWQEDWAFILSLASQPGSSLEQTHIFVLAHILRRPIIVYGVKYYKSFRGETLGYTRFQGVYLPLLWEQSFCWKSPIALGYTRGHFSALVAMENDGFDNRGAGANLNTDDDVTVTFLPLVDSERKLLHIHFLSAQEMGNEEQQEKLLREWLDCCVTEGGVLVALQKSSRRRNHPLVTQMVEKWLDGYRQIRPCASLSDGEEEEDDDDE
;
A
#
# COMPACT_ATOMS: atom_id res chain seq x y z
N MET A 1 14.24 -34.57 8.17
CA MET A 1 13.58 -33.71 7.17
C MET A 1 12.47 -32.98 7.92
N ASN A 2 12.38 -31.66 7.79
CA ASN A 2 11.24 -30.92 8.32
C ASN A 2 10.33 -30.62 7.14
N GLU A 3 9.03 -30.90 7.27
CA GLU A 3 8.06 -30.42 6.30
C GLU A 3 7.91 -28.90 6.47
N LEU A 4 8.13 -28.14 5.40
CA LEU A 4 7.80 -26.73 5.35
C LEU A 4 6.28 -26.61 5.25
N VAL A 5 5.63 -26.54 6.41
CA VAL A 5 4.17 -26.38 6.53
C VAL A 5 3.76 -25.04 5.92
N ALA A 6 3.32 -25.08 4.66
CA ALA A 6 3.01 -23.90 3.86
C ALA A 6 1.88 -23.08 4.50
N LYS A 7 2.21 -21.85 4.86
CA LYS A 7 1.23 -20.83 5.28
C LYS A 7 0.49 -20.28 4.06
N TRP A 8 -0.64 -19.61 4.27
CA TRP A 8 -1.36 -18.89 3.22
C TRP A 8 -1.38 -17.39 3.53
N ALA A 9 -0.91 -16.58 2.57
CA ALA A 9 -1.03 -15.13 2.63
C ALA A 9 -2.50 -14.72 2.47
N CYS A 10 -2.94 -13.70 3.22
CA CYS A 10 -4.29 -13.19 3.12
C CYS A 10 -4.43 -12.20 1.94
N GLU A 11 -5.34 -12.46 1.01
CA GLU A 11 -5.60 -11.57 -0.16
C GLU A 11 -5.96 -10.12 0.22
N TYR A 12 -6.52 -9.91 1.42
CA TYR A 12 -6.99 -8.61 1.92
C TYR A 12 -5.99 -7.83 2.80
N CYS A 13 -4.91 -8.46 3.29
CA CYS A 13 -3.96 -7.82 4.23
C CYS A 13 -2.56 -8.48 4.29
N THR A 14 -2.23 -9.28 3.27
CA THR A 14 -0.99 -10.06 3.03
C THR A 14 -0.49 -11.01 4.12
N TYR A 15 -1.00 -10.94 5.36
CA TYR A 15 -0.54 -11.69 6.53
C TYR A 15 -0.50 -13.21 6.30
N GLU A 16 0.63 -13.85 6.66
CA GLU A 16 0.82 -15.30 6.57
C GLU A 16 0.06 -16.07 7.67
N ASN A 17 -1.03 -16.74 7.30
CA ASN A 17 -1.84 -17.54 8.20
C ASN A 17 -1.40 -19.01 8.19
N TRP A 18 -1.47 -19.68 9.33
CA TRP A 18 -1.31 -21.14 9.42
C TRP A 18 -2.30 -21.86 8.50
N PRO A 19 -1.93 -22.98 7.83
CA PRO A 19 -2.79 -23.65 6.86
C PRO A 19 -4.13 -24.14 7.43
N SER A 20 -4.19 -24.40 8.74
CA SER A 20 -5.39 -24.77 9.50
C SER A 20 -6.33 -23.60 9.82
N ALA A 21 -5.90 -22.35 9.64
CA ALA A 21 -6.75 -21.18 9.86
C ALA A 21 -7.71 -21.00 8.68
N ILE A 22 -9.02 -21.10 8.94
CA ILE A 22 -10.10 -20.94 7.93
C ILE A 22 -10.44 -19.47 7.63
N LYS A 23 -9.92 -18.54 8.43
CA LYS A 23 -10.04 -17.09 8.30
C LYS A 23 -8.73 -16.43 8.69
N CYS A 24 -8.47 -15.23 8.16
CA CYS A 24 -7.25 -14.49 8.45
C CYS A 24 -7.19 -14.05 9.91
N THR A 25 -6.03 -14.23 10.54
CA THR A 25 -5.73 -13.85 11.93
C THR A 25 -5.84 -12.34 12.16
N MET A 26 -5.56 -11.54 11.12
CA MET A 26 -5.59 -10.08 11.17
C MET A 26 -6.97 -9.52 10.81
N CYS A 27 -7.38 -9.61 9.54
CA CYS A 27 -8.60 -8.97 9.03
C CYS A 27 -9.87 -9.85 9.04
N ARG A 28 -9.81 -11.10 9.54
CA ARG A 28 -10.90 -12.10 9.52
C ARG A 28 -11.43 -12.52 8.13
N ALA A 29 -10.86 -12.01 7.04
CA ALA A 29 -11.20 -12.45 5.68
C ALA A 29 -11.11 -13.98 5.53
N GLN A 30 -11.98 -14.56 4.72
CA GLN A 30 -12.08 -16.02 4.59
C GLN A 30 -10.86 -16.58 3.85
N LYS A 31 -10.41 -17.80 4.22
CA LYS A 31 -9.32 -18.46 3.49
C LYS A 31 -9.73 -18.66 2.02
N PRO A 32 -8.92 -18.22 1.04
CA PRO A 32 -9.18 -18.46 -0.37
C PRO A 32 -9.32 -19.96 -0.62
N SER A 33 -10.51 -20.36 -1.04
CA SER A 33 -10.88 -21.76 -1.18
C SER A 33 -10.48 -22.26 -2.57
N GLY A 34 -9.18 -22.42 -2.77
CA GLY A 34 -8.60 -23.01 -3.99
C GLY A 34 -9.33 -24.30 -4.36
N GLY A 35 -9.75 -24.40 -5.63
CA GLY A 35 -10.87 -25.25 -6.03
C GLY A 35 -10.75 -26.73 -5.66
N ALA A 36 -11.65 -27.18 -4.77
CA ALA A 36 -11.86 -28.59 -4.46
C ALA A 36 -13.38 -28.87 -4.36
N ILE A 37 -14.04 -28.98 -5.52
CA ILE A 37 -15.42 -29.47 -5.57
C ILE A 37 -15.40 -31.00 -5.40
N ILE A 38 -16.19 -31.45 -4.43
CA ILE A 38 -16.78 -32.79 -4.26
C ILE A 38 -16.28 -33.87 -5.22
N THR A 39 -15.44 -34.76 -4.70
CA THR A 39 -15.44 -36.17 -5.12
C THR A 39 -15.64 -37.02 -3.87
N GLU A 40 -16.66 -37.87 -3.87
CA GLU A 40 -16.77 -38.94 -2.87
C GLU A 40 -16.00 -40.17 -3.35
N GLU A 41 -15.41 -40.91 -2.40
CA GLU A 41 -15.42 -42.38 -2.35
C GLU A 41 -14.88 -42.82 -0.97
N PRO A 42 -15.73 -43.33 -0.04
CA PRO A 42 -15.32 -43.64 1.32
C PRO A 42 -14.76 -45.07 1.46
N PHE A 43 -13.47 -45.19 1.81
CA PHE A 43 -12.88 -46.51 2.05
C PHE A 43 -13.43 -47.19 3.32
N LYS A 44 -13.99 -48.39 3.12
CA LYS A 44 -14.73 -49.17 4.13
C LYS A 44 -13.82 -49.96 5.06
N CYS A 45 -14.22 -50.04 6.33
CA CYS A 45 -14.07 -51.24 7.16
C CYS A 45 -15.29 -51.39 8.07
N SER A 46 -15.74 -52.63 8.30
CA SER A 46 -16.98 -53.00 9.01
C SER A 46 -16.88 -54.49 9.41
N PRO A 47 -17.87 -55.13 10.07
CA PRO A 47 -18.98 -54.59 10.88
C PRO A 47 -19.10 -55.25 12.28
N ALA A 48 -19.98 -54.74 13.15
CA ALA A 48 -20.72 -55.55 14.13
C ALA A 48 -21.98 -54.81 14.67
N LEU A 49 -23.16 -55.41 14.47
CA LEU A 49 -24.29 -55.62 15.41
C LEU A 49 -24.70 -54.49 16.39
N ASP A 50 -26.00 -54.13 16.56
CA ASP A 50 -27.23 -54.64 15.93
C ASP A 50 -28.44 -53.67 16.05
N ALA A 51 -29.46 -53.90 15.22
CA ALA A 51 -30.91 -53.64 15.33
C ALA A 51 -31.53 -52.36 15.97
N SER A 52 -32.57 -51.88 15.25
CA SER A 52 -33.89 -51.38 15.73
C SER A 52 -34.08 -49.91 16.15
N LEU A 53 -35.27 -49.29 15.94
CA LEU A 53 -36.22 -49.30 14.80
C LEU A 53 -37.31 -48.21 15.02
N HIS A 54 -37.91 -47.72 13.92
CA HIS A 54 -39.03 -46.76 13.81
C HIS A 54 -38.75 -45.30 14.28
N GLN A 55 -39.20 -44.18 13.67
CA GLN A 55 -40.07 -43.81 12.52
C GLN A 55 -41.39 -43.08 12.91
N TRP A 56 -41.62 -41.94 12.22
CA TRP A 56 -42.84 -41.10 12.10
C TRP A 56 -43.19 -40.01 13.15
N ASP A 57 -42.89 -38.78 12.72
CA ASP A 57 -43.70 -37.53 12.72
C ASP A 57 -45.20 -37.69 12.31
N PRO A 58 -46.08 -36.64 12.33
CA PRO A 58 -45.97 -35.29 12.94
C PRO A 58 -47.28 -34.73 13.62
N ALA A 59 -47.20 -33.47 14.07
CA ALA A 59 -48.26 -32.43 14.12
C ALA A 59 -49.36 -32.45 15.22
N GLY A 60 -49.74 -31.25 15.71
CA GLY A 60 -50.83 -31.06 16.68
C GLY A 60 -50.95 -29.66 17.34
N LEU A 61 -51.58 -28.72 16.63
CA LEU A 61 -52.04 -27.37 17.06
C LEU A 61 -52.40 -27.15 18.55
N SER A 62 -52.01 -26.01 19.15
CA SER A 62 -52.94 -24.86 19.37
C SER A 62 -52.42 -23.75 20.32
N ASN A 63 -52.65 -22.49 19.93
CA ASN A 63 -52.99 -21.26 20.68
C ASN A 63 -52.42 -20.94 22.09
N SER A 64 -51.97 -19.69 22.24
CA SER A 64 -51.80 -18.95 23.52
C SER A 64 -53.15 -18.41 24.05
N PRO A 65 -53.20 -17.77 25.24
CA PRO A 65 -52.99 -16.30 25.27
C PRO A 65 -52.42 -15.67 26.57
N THR A 66 -52.05 -14.38 26.43
CA THR A 66 -52.07 -13.27 27.44
C THR A 66 -51.16 -13.21 28.68
N GLN A 67 -50.35 -12.13 28.68
CA GLN A 67 -50.09 -11.15 29.77
C GLN A 67 -49.32 -11.54 31.06
N GLY A 68 -48.37 -10.67 31.45
CA GLY A 68 -48.09 -10.46 32.88
C GLY A 68 -46.69 -9.95 33.29
N GLY A 69 -46.44 -8.63 33.19
CA GLY A 69 -45.55 -7.91 34.12
C GLY A 69 -44.02 -8.03 33.93
N SER A 70 -43.34 -6.91 34.13
CA SER A 70 -41.87 -6.83 34.27
C SER A 70 -41.46 -6.68 35.74
N SER A 71 -40.25 -7.11 36.09
CA SER A 71 -39.22 -6.32 36.80
C SER A 71 -38.07 -7.22 37.31
N LEU A 72 -36.99 -6.60 37.78
CA LEU A 72 -35.73 -7.21 38.18
C LEU A 72 -35.59 -7.38 39.71
N LEU A 73 -34.52 -8.09 40.09
CA LEU A 73 -33.81 -8.09 41.39
C LEU A 73 -34.23 -9.09 42.49
N ILE A 74 -33.28 -9.25 43.43
CA ILE A 74 -33.33 -9.94 44.72
C ILE A 74 -33.28 -11.48 44.67
N CYS A 75 -32.05 -12.00 44.52
CA CYS A 75 -31.64 -13.25 45.18
C CYS A 75 -31.31 -12.96 46.66
N PRO A 76 -31.58 -13.89 47.60
CA PRO A 76 -30.53 -14.23 48.58
C PRO A 76 -30.57 -15.67 49.12
N ASP A 77 -29.37 -16.27 49.31
CA ASP A 77 -29.00 -17.20 50.42
C ASP A 77 -29.87 -18.47 50.72
N SER A 78 -29.47 -19.46 51.54
CA SER A 78 -28.16 -20.01 51.95
C SER A 78 -28.39 -21.48 52.35
N SER A 79 -27.41 -22.38 52.50
CA SER A 79 -25.94 -22.25 52.41
C SER A 79 -25.38 -23.49 51.66
N ALA A 80 -24.24 -24.16 51.88
CA ALA A 80 -23.27 -24.22 52.99
C ALA A 80 -21.82 -24.33 52.48
N ARG A 81 -20.86 -24.27 53.41
CA ARG A 81 -19.42 -24.53 53.21
C ARG A 81 -18.82 -25.10 54.51
N PRO A 82 -17.55 -25.54 54.52
CA PRO A 82 -16.44 -24.66 54.98
C PRO A 82 -15.47 -24.31 53.83
N ARG A 83 -14.89 -23.11 53.59
CA ARG A 83 -14.47 -21.93 54.41
C ARG A 83 -13.38 -22.28 55.44
N VAL A 84 -12.22 -21.60 55.52
CA VAL A 84 -11.64 -20.39 54.86
C VAL A 84 -10.10 -20.63 54.67
N ARG A 85 -9.24 -19.82 54.02
CA ARG A 85 -9.10 -18.34 53.87
C ARG A 85 -8.65 -17.93 52.45
N ILE A 86 -8.78 -16.63 52.15
CA ILE A 86 -8.21 -15.93 50.98
C ILE A 86 -7.34 -14.77 51.52
N ALA A 87 -6.25 -14.46 50.82
CA ALA A 87 -5.52 -13.18 50.86
C ALA A 87 -4.81 -12.98 49.50
N ASP A 88 -4.68 -11.74 49.05
CA ASP A 88 -4.46 -11.43 47.62
C ASP A 88 -2.99 -11.38 47.19
N VAL A 89 -2.60 -12.24 46.24
CA VAL A 89 -1.46 -12.03 45.30
C VAL A 89 -1.77 -12.72 43.96
N PRO A 90 -1.63 -12.07 42.80
CA PRO A 90 -1.61 -12.75 41.51
C PRO A 90 -0.24 -13.39 41.26
N GLU A 91 0.03 -14.55 41.87
CA GLU A 91 1.33 -15.24 41.72
C GLU A 91 1.60 -15.71 40.28
N THR A 92 2.71 -15.23 39.72
CA THR A 92 3.22 -15.57 38.38
C THR A 92 3.84 -16.98 38.35
N SER A 93 2.99 -18.00 38.49
CA SER A 93 3.38 -19.40 38.69
C SER A 93 4.13 -20.04 37.51
N SER A 94 5.45 -19.91 37.56
CA SER A 94 6.43 -20.93 37.15
C SER A 94 6.65 -21.17 35.65
N LYS A 95 6.44 -20.18 34.76
CA LYS A 95 7.10 -20.21 33.44
C LYS A 95 8.62 -20.01 33.61
N TRP A 96 9.45 -20.73 32.84
CA TRP A 96 10.90 -20.57 32.85
C TRP A 96 11.38 -19.78 31.63
N SER A 97 12.13 -18.70 31.86
CA SER A 97 12.76 -17.92 30.81
C SER A 97 13.89 -18.72 30.16
N CYS A 98 13.98 -18.67 28.83
CA CYS A 98 15.08 -19.32 28.12
C CYS A 98 16.39 -18.55 28.33
N HIS A 99 17.45 -19.23 28.74
CA HIS A 99 18.77 -18.62 28.91
C HIS A 99 19.41 -18.10 27.60
N MET A 100 18.93 -18.57 26.43
CA MET A 100 19.43 -18.14 25.12
C MET A 100 18.57 -17.07 24.42
N CYS A 101 17.29 -16.95 24.74
CA CYS A 101 16.37 -16.06 24.00
C CYS A 101 15.25 -15.45 24.87
N THR A 102 15.42 -15.46 26.20
CA THR A 102 14.52 -14.98 27.29
C THR A 102 13.08 -15.51 27.34
N TYR A 103 12.53 -16.03 26.25
CA TYR A 103 11.15 -16.49 26.09
C TYR A 103 10.65 -17.37 27.24
N LEU A 104 9.45 -17.06 27.75
CA LEU A 104 8.83 -17.67 28.93
C LEU A 104 8.12 -19.00 28.58
N ASN A 105 8.85 -20.10 28.72
CA ASN A 105 8.38 -21.45 28.45
C ASN A 105 7.55 -22.01 29.60
N TRP A 106 6.59 -22.90 29.30
CA TRP A 106 5.78 -23.57 30.32
C TRP A 106 6.63 -24.49 31.24
N PRO A 107 6.26 -24.67 32.53
CA PRO A 107 7.05 -25.45 33.50
C PRO A 107 7.29 -26.92 33.13
N ARG A 108 6.52 -27.50 32.19
CA ARG A 108 6.72 -28.86 31.66
C ARG A 108 7.62 -28.92 30.41
N ALA A 109 7.95 -27.79 29.79
CA ALA A 109 8.79 -27.76 28.60
C ALA A 109 10.25 -28.06 28.96
N ILE A 110 10.83 -29.08 28.30
CA ILE A 110 12.24 -29.47 28.45
C ILE A 110 13.18 -28.72 27.49
N ARG A 111 12.62 -28.07 26.47
CA ARG A 111 13.29 -27.23 25.47
C ARG A 111 12.49 -25.95 25.26
N CYS A 112 13.14 -24.89 24.81
CA CYS A 112 12.49 -23.63 24.54
C CYS A 112 11.63 -23.70 23.26
N THR A 113 10.41 -23.16 23.30
CA THR A 113 9.51 -23.15 22.14
C THR A 113 10.04 -22.35 20.95
N GLN A 114 10.81 -21.28 21.20
CA GLN A 114 11.37 -20.42 20.15
C GLN A 114 12.70 -20.94 19.60
N CYS A 115 13.75 -21.00 20.43
CA CYS A 115 15.10 -21.36 19.98
C CYS A 115 15.48 -22.85 20.15
N LEU A 116 14.54 -23.71 20.57
CA LEU A 116 14.74 -25.15 20.85
C LEU A 116 15.81 -25.50 21.92
N CYS A 117 16.48 -24.51 22.51
CA CYS A 117 17.54 -24.72 23.50
C CYS A 117 17.02 -25.44 24.76
N GLN A 118 17.82 -26.35 25.31
CA GLN A 118 17.41 -27.26 26.37
C GLN A 118 17.41 -26.59 27.75
N ARG A 119 16.39 -26.89 28.56
CA ARG A 119 16.28 -26.39 29.93
C ARG A 119 17.40 -26.99 30.79
N GLN A 120 18.24 -26.14 31.37
CA GLN A 120 19.19 -26.57 32.38
C GLN A 120 18.44 -26.92 33.67
N HIS A 121 18.65 -28.13 34.18
CA HIS A 121 18.18 -28.55 35.51
C HIS A 121 19.38 -28.54 36.45
N ALA A 122 19.31 -27.75 37.53
CA ALA A 122 20.31 -27.78 38.58
C ALA A 122 20.29 -29.18 39.24
N GLN A 123 21.46 -29.80 39.36
CA GLN A 123 21.60 -31.11 40.01
C GLN A 123 21.40 -30.98 41.52
N GLN A 124 20.76 -32.00 42.11
CA GLN A 124 20.60 -32.10 43.55
C GLN A 124 21.91 -32.56 44.19
N HIS A 125 22.44 -31.79 45.13
CA HIS A 125 23.32 -32.28 46.18
C HIS A 125 22.78 -31.81 47.52
N GLY A 126 22.70 -32.73 48.49
CA GLY A 126 22.26 -32.45 49.85
C GLY A 126 23.17 -33.13 50.87
N GLN A 127 22.97 -32.77 52.14
CA GLN A 127 23.80 -33.18 53.31
C GLN A 127 25.19 -32.48 53.28
N HIS A 128 25.70 -31.81 54.34
CA HIS A 128 25.48 -31.99 55.78
C HIS A 128 25.61 -30.67 56.62
N ALA A 129 24.84 -30.60 57.70
CA ALA A 129 25.17 -30.05 59.03
C ALA A 129 25.86 -28.65 59.27
N THR A 130 25.03 -27.71 59.78
CA THR A 130 25.21 -26.95 61.06
C THR A 130 26.07 -25.67 61.24
N HIS A 131 25.57 -24.84 62.19
CA HIS A 131 26.23 -23.84 63.06
C HIS A 131 26.53 -22.37 62.61
N GLN A 132 25.55 -21.51 62.93
CA GLN A 132 25.67 -20.21 63.64
C GLN A 132 26.42 -18.96 63.06
N ARG A 133 25.57 -17.94 62.78
CA ARG A 133 25.63 -16.53 63.26
C ARG A 133 26.60 -15.47 62.67
N HIS A 134 26.04 -14.25 62.65
CA HIS A 134 26.61 -12.89 62.80
C HIS A 134 26.94 -12.01 61.56
N HIS A 135 26.40 -10.79 61.64
CA HIS A 135 26.79 -9.49 61.07
C HIS A 135 26.74 -9.18 59.56
N THR A 136 25.58 -8.65 59.15
CA THR A 136 25.39 -7.25 58.68
C THR A 136 26.61 -6.47 58.14
N ARG A 137 26.56 -6.05 56.85
CA ARG A 137 26.29 -4.65 56.44
C ARG A 137 26.19 -4.49 54.92
N GLN A 138 25.49 -3.42 54.48
CA GLN A 138 25.51 -2.90 53.11
C GLN A 138 26.74 -1.97 52.91
N PRO A 139 27.22 -1.80 51.66
CA PRO A 139 27.93 -0.60 51.24
C PRO A 139 27.03 0.38 50.46
N ARG A 140 27.30 1.68 50.59
CA ARG A 140 26.98 2.73 49.61
C ARG A 140 28.28 3.33 49.08
N SER A 141 28.22 3.96 47.92
CA SER A 141 29.26 4.84 47.34
C SER A 141 29.63 6.00 48.29
N PRO A 142 30.76 6.72 48.10
CA PRO A 142 30.86 7.68 46.97
C PRO A 142 32.26 7.91 46.35
N THR A 143 32.27 8.85 45.40
CA THR A 143 33.34 9.45 44.60
C THR A 143 34.35 10.31 45.41
N GLU A 144 35.60 10.47 44.92
CA GLU A 144 36.28 11.77 44.60
C GLU A 144 37.82 11.63 44.36
N SER A 145 38.49 12.73 43.99
CA SER A 145 39.92 12.87 43.56
C SER A 145 40.34 14.36 43.72
N PRO A 146 41.56 14.88 43.40
CA PRO A 146 42.80 14.26 42.85
C PRO A 146 44.12 14.74 43.55
N GLN A 147 45.26 14.77 42.83
CA GLN A 147 46.59 15.39 43.12
C GLN A 147 47.62 14.57 43.95
N THR A 148 48.96 14.64 43.74
CA THR A 148 49.86 15.05 42.61
C THR A 148 51.28 14.43 42.81
N SER A 149 52.11 14.39 41.74
CA SER A 149 53.59 14.18 41.75
C SER A 149 54.14 12.76 42.10
N GLY A 150 55.22 12.23 41.49
CA GLY A 150 55.93 12.66 40.27
C GLY A 150 57.41 12.21 40.19
N SER A 151 57.76 11.26 39.31
CA SER A 151 59.11 11.02 38.74
C SER A 151 59.00 10.05 37.55
N GLY A 152 59.88 10.10 36.55
CA GLY A 152 59.62 9.47 35.24
C GLY A 152 60.73 8.58 34.66
N CYS A 153 60.37 7.82 33.62
CA CYS A 153 61.23 7.29 32.55
C CYS A 153 60.37 6.96 31.30
N ARG A 154 61.00 6.78 30.14
CA ARG A 154 60.40 6.56 28.79
C ARG A 154 61.42 5.82 27.89
N PRO A 155 61.05 5.24 26.73
CA PRO A 155 59.70 4.95 26.20
C PRO A 155 59.52 3.54 25.54
N ALA A 156 58.31 3.31 25.03
CA ALA A 156 57.92 2.44 23.89
C ALA A 156 57.71 0.92 24.10
N PRO A 157 56.82 0.27 23.31
CA PRO A 157 55.66 0.78 22.56
C PRO A 157 54.31 0.18 23.05
N LEU A 158 53.20 0.67 22.49
CA LEU A 158 51.82 0.26 22.84
C LEU A 158 51.46 -1.13 22.31
N ALA A 159 50.69 -1.89 23.09
CA ALA A 159 49.86 -3.00 22.63
C ALA A 159 48.38 -2.66 22.87
N THR A 160 47.51 -2.98 21.92
CA THR A 160 46.07 -2.68 21.98
C THR A 160 45.34 -3.62 22.92
N THR A 161 44.55 -3.06 23.84
CA THR A 161 43.54 -3.81 24.61
C THR A 161 42.28 -3.97 23.75
N THR A 162 41.95 -5.21 23.38
CA THR A 162 40.69 -5.55 22.71
C THR A 162 39.49 -5.43 23.65
N ASP A 163 38.31 -5.21 23.06
CA ASP A 163 37.03 -5.15 23.77
C ASP A 163 36.59 -6.57 24.18
N PRO A 164 36.09 -6.79 25.41
CA PRO A 164 35.56 -8.09 25.85
C PRO A 164 34.40 -8.66 25.01
N CYS A 165 33.77 -7.87 24.13
CA CYS A 165 32.63 -8.28 23.32
C CYS A 165 32.99 -9.23 22.16
N GLU A 166 34.23 -9.24 21.66
CA GLU A 166 34.58 -10.04 20.47
C GLU A 166 34.59 -11.56 20.74
N GLU A 167 34.99 -11.99 21.93
CA GLU A 167 35.29 -13.40 22.25
C GLU A 167 34.07 -14.35 22.16
N TYR A 168 32.84 -13.82 22.18
CA TYR A 168 31.62 -14.63 22.11
C TYR A 168 31.28 -15.12 20.68
N ASN A 169 31.89 -14.53 19.63
CA ASN A 169 31.48 -14.76 18.24
C ASN A 169 32.16 -15.96 17.53
N ASP A 170 33.32 -16.42 18.00
CA ASP A 170 34.21 -17.28 17.19
C ASP A 170 33.78 -18.77 17.13
N ARG A 171 32.75 -19.17 17.89
CA ARG A 171 32.42 -20.59 18.12
C ARG A 171 31.69 -21.31 16.97
N ASN A 172 31.31 -20.59 15.90
CA ASN A 172 30.65 -21.14 14.71
C ASN A 172 31.56 -21.29 13.48
N ARG A 173 32.87 -21.06 13.61
CA ARG A 173 33.81 -20.92 12.48
C ARG A 173 34.26 -22.24 11.82
N LEU A 174 33.35 -23.19 11.61
CA LEU A 174 33.61 -24.51 11.04
C LEU A 174 32.58 -24.94 9.97
N ASN A 175 32.51 -24.21 8.85
CA ASN A 175 32.52 -24.80 7.50
C ASN A 175 32.56 -23.75 6.36
N THR A 176 32.86 -24.25 5.15
CA THR A 176 32.84 -23.55 3.83
C THR A 176 33.79 -22.36 3.60
N HIS A 177 34.97 -22.64 3.04
CA HIS A 177 35.64 -21.71 2.13
C HIS A 177 34.86 -21.65 0.81
N VAL A 178 33.95 -20.68 0.65
CA VAL A 178 33.35 -20.35 -0.65
C VAL A 178 34.35 -19.53 -1.45
N LYS A 179 34.44 -19.76 -2.77
CA LYS A 179 35.22 -18.92 -3.69
C LYS A 179 34.32 -17.87 -4.32
N HIS A 180 34.80 -16.64 -4.43
CA HIS A 180 34.14 -15.52 -5.11
C HIS A 180 34.94 -15.07 -6.34
N TRP A 181 34.39 -14.14 -7.12
CA TRP A 181 35.10 -13.39 -8.15
C TRP A 181 34.73 -11.90 -8.09
N THR A 182 35.74 -11.03 -8.09
CA THR A 182 35.57 -9.58 -8.01
C THR A 182 35.13 -9.00 -9.36
N CYS A 183 34.10 -8.16 -9.36
CA CYS A 183 33.62 -7.51 -10.58
C CYS A 183 34.61 -6.45 -11.09
N THR A 184 34.99 -6.53 -12.36
CA THR A 184 35.91 -5.57 -13.00
C THR A 184 35.31 -4.17 -13.22
N ALA A 185 33.99 -4.00 -13.11
CA ALA A 185 33.32 -2.72 -13.31
C ALA A 185 32.94 -2.00 -12.00
N CYS A 186 32.47 -2.72 -10.98
CA CYS A 186 32.03 -2.13 -9.70
C CYS A 186 32.76 -2.68 -8.45
N THR A 187 33.80 -3.50 -8.62
CA THR A 187 34.59 -4.13 -7.54
C THR A 187 33.84 -5.08 -6.58
N TYR A 188 32.53 -5.28 -6.74
CA TYR A 188 31.73 -6.18 -5.90
C TYR A 188 32.16 -7.67 -6.01
N GLU A 189 32.18 -8.39 -4.89
CA GLU A 189 32.48 -9.84 -4.87
C GLU A 189 31.24 -10.68 -5.20
N ASN A 190 31.33 -11.46 -6.28
CA ASN A 190 30.26 -12.30 -6.77
C ASN A 190 30.52 -13.78 -6.50
N TRP A 191 29.46 -14.54 -6.22
CA TRP A 191 29.50 -15.99 -6.05
C TRP A 191 30.15 -16.69 -7.26
N ALA A 192 31.01 -17.70 -7.04
CA ALA A 192 31.71 -18.42 -8.12
C ALA A 192 30.82 -19.16 -9.14
N LYS A 193 29.49 -19.21 -8.95
CA LYS A 193 28.53 -19.71 -9.95
C LYS A 193 27.84 -18.60 -10.77
N ALA A 194 27.97 -17.34 -10.38
CA ALA A 194 27.37 -16.22 -11.10
C ALA A 194 28.11 -15.96 -12.43
N LEU A 195 27.36 -15.82 -13.52
CA LEU A 195 27.87 -15.51 -14.87
C LEU A 195 27.94 -14.01 -15.15
N LYS A 196 27.19 -13.21 -14.39
CA LYS A 196 27.17 -11.73 -14.39
C LYS A 196 27.19 -11.21 -12.96
N CYS A 197 27.59 -9.96 -12.77
CA CYS A 197 27.66 -9.31 -11.47
C CYS A 197 26.26 -8.97 -10.94
N VAL A 198 25.94 -9.34 -9.69
CA VAL A 198 24.59 -9.11 -9.12
C VAL A 198 24.27 -7.63 -8.87
N VAL A 199 25.28 -6.77 -8.70
CA VAL A 199 25.12 -5.33 -8.43
C VAL A 199 25.05 -4.45 -9.69
N CYS A 200 25.52 -4.93 -10.85
CA CYS A 200 25.62 -4.08 -12.05
C CYS A 200 25.50 -4.83 -13.38
N ASP A 201 25.06 -6.09 -13.34
CA ASP A 201 24.89 -6.99 -14.50
C ASP A 201 26.12 -7.21 -15.40
N HIS A 202 27.29 -6.67 -15.04
CA HIS A 202 28.51 -6.78 -15.83
C HIS A 202 28.99 -8.25 -15.92
N PRO A 203 29.29 -8.77 -17.12
CA PRO A 203 29.61 -10.19 -17.32
C PRO A 203 30.93 -10.59 -16.65
N ARG A 204 31.02 -11.87 -16.28
CA ARG A 204 32.22 -12.43 -15.63
C ARG A 204 33.39 -12.59 -16.61
N PRO A 205 34.60 -12.09 -16.27
CA PRO A 205 35.81 -12.41 -17.03
C PRO A 205 36.12 -13.92 -17.04
N ASN A 206 36.54 -14.43 -18.22
CA ASN A 206 36.90 -15.83 -18.50
C ASN A 206 35.76 -16.86 -18.34
N SER A 207 34.84 -16.87 -19.31
CA SER A 207 33.90 -17.99 -19.57
C SER A 207 34.50 -19.08 -20.50
N LEU A 208 35.82 -19.11 -20.67
CA LEU A 208 36.54 -20.07 -21.51
C LEU A 208 37.50 -20.92 -20.67
N LEU A 209 36.99 -22.03 -20.13
CA LEU A 209 37.71 -23.29 -19.87
C LEU A 209 36.74 -24.28 -19.20
N ALA A 210 36.17 -25.18 -19.99
CA ALA A 210 35.45 -26.37 -19.52
C ALA A 210 35.82 -27.53 -20.45
N GLU A 211 36.59 -28.50 -19.95
CA GLU A 211 36.81 -29.75 -20.68
C GLU A 211 35.57 -30.64 -20.57
N PRO A 212 35.10 -31.24 -21.69
CA PRO A 212 33.95 -32.12 -21.68
C PRO A 212 34.35 -33.56 -21.29
N ILE A 213 33.47 -34.25 -20.56
CA ILE A 213 33.49 -35.72 -20.50
C ILE A 213 32.64 -36.22 -21.67
N GLU A 214 33.22 -37.06 -22.52
CA GLU A 214 32.56 -37.60 -23.71
C GLU A 214 31.47 -38.63 -23.38
N LEU A 215 30.39 -38.64 -24.17
CA LEU A 215 29.85 -39.88 -24.76
C LEU A 215 28.99 -39.58 -26.00
N ALA A 216 29.25 -40.31 -27.10
CA ALA A 216 28.41 -40.67 -28.28
C ALA A 216 27.06 -39.92 -28.55
N SER A 217 26.68 -39.58 -29.80
CA SER A 217 27.24 -39.91 -31.13
C SER A 217 26.58 -39.13 -32.28
N ALA A 218 27.33 -38.89 -33.38
CA ALA A 218 26.88 -38.72 -34.79
C ALA A 218 25.91 -37.54 -35.17
N SER A 219 26.01 -36.89 -36.34
CA SER A 219 27.02 -36.94 -37.43
C SER A 219 26.86 -35.74 -38.40
N GLU A 220 27.99 -35.24 -38.94
CA GLU A 220 28.19 -34.57 -40.25
C GLU A 220 27.32 -33.33 -40.62
N SER A 221 27.85 -32.10 -40.61
CA SER A 221 28.67 -31.40 -41.65
C SER A 221 27.82 -30.46 -42.56
N GLN A 222 28.28 -29.33 -43.12
CA GLN A 222 29.62 -28.73 -43.31
C GLN A 222 29.67 -27.21 -42.98
N GLU A 223 30.88 -26.65 -42.89
CA GLU A 223 31.24 -25.22 -42.71
C GLU A 223 31.99 -24.72 -44.00
N PRO A 224 32.71 -23.55 -44.12
CA PRO A 224 32.81 -22.34 -43.27
C PRO A 224 32.92 -20.96 -44.00
N SER A 225 32.86 -19.86 -43.21
CA SER A 225 33.68 -18.61 -43.36
C SER A 225 33.39 -17.64 -44.54
N LEU A 226 33.85 -16.36 -44.60
CA LEU A 226 35.00 -15.63 -44.00
C LEU A 226 34.68 -14.23 -43.41
N LYS A 227 35.70 -13.62 -42.76
CA LYS A 227 35.71 -12.31 -42.05
C LYS A 227 36.51 -11.25 -42.84
N LEU A 228 36.34 -9.94 -42.54
CA LEU A 228 37.40 -9.05 -41.96
C LEU A 228 37.12 -7.52 -42.03
N ASN A 229 37.47 -6.85 -40.92
CA ASN A 229 38.01 -5.49 -40.68
C ASN A 229 37.50 -4.18 -41.35
N GLU A 230 37.56 -3.12 -40.53
CA GLU A 230 37.56 -1.68 -40.86
C GLU A 230 39.00 -1.11 -40.96
N GLN A 231 39.18 0.08 -41.58
CA GLN A 231 40.11 1.12 -41.10
C GLN A 231 39.93 2.51 -41.75
N ASP A 232 40.43 3.55 -41.07
CA ASP A 232 40.27 5.01 -41.29
C ASP A 232 40.50 5.60 -42.70
N ARG A 233 39.83 6.74 -42.97
CA ARG A 233 40.52 8.02 -43.30
C ARG A 233 39.67 9.29 -43.21
N ASP A 234 40.35 10.44 -43.21
CA ASP A 234 39.88 11.75 -42.72
C ASP A 234 39.92 12.92 -43.75
N ASN A 235 39.14 13.96 -43.46
CA ASN A 235 39.30 15.39 -43.80
C ASN A 235 39.09 15.94 -45.23
N ARG A 236 38.23 16.98 -45.35
CA ARG A 236 38.55 18.25 -46.07
C ARG A 236 37.56 19.42 -45.82
N ARG A 237 38.11 20.64 -45.83
CA ARG A 237 37.43 21.97 -45.87
C ARG A 237 36.99 22.30 -47.33
N GLY A 238 36.15 23.28 -47.67
CA GLY A 238 35.48 24.36 -46.92
C GLY A 238 35.69 25.74 -47.60
N VAL A 239 34.62 26.46 -47.98
CA VAL A 239 34.65 27.77 -48.72
C VAL A 239 33.49 28.69 -48.25
N VAL A 240 33.64 30.01 -48.38
CA VAL A 240 32.70 31.05 -47.93
C VAL A 240 32.22 31.93 -49.10
N GLY A 241 30.97 32.41 -49.04
CA GLY A 241 30.39 33.46 -49.92
C GLY A 241 29.37 34.31 -49.14
N HIS A 242 29.07 35.53 -49.59
CA HIS A 242 28.36 36.55 -48.79
C HIS A 242 27.39 37.41 -49.65
N VAL A 243 26.63 38.31 -48.98
CA VAL A 243 25.80 39.43 -49.53
C VAL A 243 24.28 39.21 -49.73
N VAL A 244 23.52 39.73 -48.75
CA VAL A 244 22.29 40.57 -48.82
C VAL A 244 21.16 40.23 -49.81
N GLY A 245 19.94 40.05 -49.26
CA GLY A 245 18.66 40.26 -49.94
C GLY A 245 17.46 39.99 -49.03
N SER A 246 16.53 40.93 -48.87
CA SER A 246 15.32 40.75 -48.06
C SER A 246 14.08 40.47 -48.92
N SER A 247 13.24 39.51 -48.49
CA SER A 247 11.81 39.48 -48.84
C SER A 247 11.02 38.44 -48.04
N GLN A 248 9.69 38.55 -48.11
CA GLN A 248 8.74 37.94 -47.19
C GLN A 248 8.39 36.47 -47.50
N ARG A 249 8.09 35.75 -46.41
CA ARG A 249 7.26 34.55 -46.28
C ARG A 249 6.48 34.09 -47.54
N ARG A 250 6.77 32.87 -48.00
CA ARG A 250 5.77 31.81 -48.30
C ARG A 250 6.50 30.47 -48.50
N SER A 251 6.03 29.42 -47.83
CA SER A 251 6.56 28.05 -47.93
C SER A 251 5.39 27.07 -48.16
N PRO A 252 5.57 26.00 -48.95
CA PRO A 252 4.54 24.95 -49.10
C PRO A 252 4.50 24.04 -47.86
N PRO A 253 3.39 23.32 -47.62
CA PRO A 253 3.29 22.34 -46.54
C PRO A 253 4.19 21.13 -46.81
N THR A 254 4.88 20.66 -45.78
CA THR A 254 5.54 19.34 -45.74
C THR A 254 4.77 18.39 -44.84
N SER A 255 4.95 17.08 -45.05
CA SER A 255 4.12 16.03 -44.47
C SER A 255 4.26 15.94 -42.94
N LYS A 256 3.16 16.18 -42.22
CA LYS A 256 2.94 15.54 -40.92
C LYS A 256 2.74 14.04 -41.14
N ARG A 257 3.49 13.22 -40.39
CA ARG A 257 3.30 11.76 -40.30
C ARG A 257 2.64 11.43 -38.97
N GLU A 258 1.36 11.73 -38.85
CA GLU A 258 0.57 11.33 -37.68
C GLU A 258 0.41 9.79 -37.72
N SER A 259 0.71 9.15 -36.60
CA SER A 259 0.79 7.68 -36.52
C SER A 259 -0.56 7.11 -36.09
N GLU A 260 -1.49 7.02 -37.04
CA GLU A 260 -2.73 6.26 -36.83
C GLU A 260 -2.37 4.79 -36.57
N VAL A 261 -2.65 4.32 -35.36
CA VAL A 261 -2.55 2.89 -35.00
C VAL A 261 -3.71 2.18 -35.67
N ASN A 262 -3.50 1.72 -36.91
CA ASN A 262 -4.46 0.93 -37.66
C ASN A 262 -4.69 -0.40 -36.94
N MET A 263 -5.84 -0.54 -36.26
CA MET A 263 -6.19 -1.75 -35.52
C MET A 263 -6.64 -2.84 -36.50
N ASP A 264 -5.76 -3.81 -36.78
CA ASP A 264 -5.95 -4.84 -37.81
C ASP A 264 -7.10 -5.83 -37.52
N PHE A 265 -8.34 -5.42 -37.81
CA PHE A 265 -9.53 -6.26 -37.70
C PHE A 265 -9.75 -7.16 -38.94
N GLN A 266 -8.66 -7.71 -39.49
CA GLN A 266 -8.66 -8.48 -40.74
C GLN A 266 -8.68 -10.01 -40.54
N ARG A 267 -9.26 -10.48 -39.42
CA ARG A 267 -9.40 -11.91 -39.08
C ARG A 267 -10.84 -12.43 -38.97
N ILE A 268 -11.87 -11.61 -39.20
CA ILE A 268 -13.28 -12.06 -39.23
C ILE A 268 -13.80 -12.15 -40.68
N GLU A 269 -13.10 -12.92 -41.51
CA GLU A 269 -13.63 -13.55 -42.73
C GLU A 269 -13.01 -14.94 -42.86
N LEU A 270 -13.79 -16.01 -42.60
CA LEU A 270 -13.70 -17.38 -43.16
C LEU A 270 -14.46 -18.41 -42.29
N ALA A 271 -15.80 -18.46 -42.40
CA ALA A 271 -16.62 -19.57 -41.88
C ALA A 271 -17.96 -19.76 -42.63
N SER A 272 -18.12 -19.23 -43.84
CA SER A 272 -19.38 -19.24 -44.59
C SER A 272 -19.69 -20.61 -45.22
N GLY A 273 -20.06 -21.58 -44.40
CA GLY A 273 -20.49 -22.92 -44.81
C GLY A 273 -21.95 -23.20 -44.46
N ALA A 274 -22.75 -23.58 -45.45
CA ALA A 274 -24.16 -24.02 -45.32
C ALA A 274 -25.18 -22.98 -44.80
N GLY A 275 -25.53 -22.01 -45.65
CA GLY A 275 -26.76 -21.23 -45.51
C GLY A 275 -27.31 -20.80 -46.87
N ILE A 276 -28.49 -21.28 -47.26
CA ILE A 276 -29.15 -20.93 -48.53
C ILE A 276 -29.99 -19.67 -48.32
N GLY A 277 -29.33 -18.52 -48.21
CA GLY A 277 -29.97 -17.21 -48.28
C GLY A 277 -29.97 -16.68 -49.71
N SER A 278 -30.97 -15.88 -50.09
CA SER A 278 -30.95 -15.21 -51.39
C SER A 278 -29.86 -14.15 -51.46
N LYS A 279 -29.41 -13.84 -52.68
CA LYS A 279 -28.35 -12.83 -52.90
C LYS A 279 -28.77 -11.43 -52.43
N GLU A 280 -30.08 -11.15 -52.42
CA GLU A 280 -30.65 -9.88 -51.98
C GLU A 280 -30.72 -9.80 -50.45
N GLU A 281 -31.06 -10.88 -49.75
CA GLU A 281 -31.02 -10.94 -48.28
C GLU A 281 -29.61 -10.73 -47.74
N LEU A 282 -28.60 -11.38 -48.32
CA LEU A 282 -27.19 -11.18 -47.97
C LEU A 282 -26.73 -9.73 -48.19
N GLU A 283 -27.19 -9.07 -49.25
CA GLU A 283 -26.84 -7.67 -49.53
C GLU A 283 -27.59 -6.69 -48.62
N VAL A 284 -28.83 -7.00 -48.22
CA VAL A 284 -29.59 -6.26 -47.20
C VAL A 284 -28.95 -6.41 -45.82
N ASP A 285 -28.51 -7.61 -45.45
CA ASP A 285 -27.90 -7.86 -44.14
C ASP A 285 -26.51 -7.22 -44.04
N PHE A 286 -25.70 -7.26 -45.11
CA PHE A 286 -24.44 -6.50 -45.16
C PHE A 286 -24.67 -4.98 -45.04
N LYS A 287 -25.74 -4.44 -45.64
CA LYS A 287 -26.14 -3.03 -45.44
C LYS A 287 -26.55 -2.75 -43.99
N LYS A 288 -27.26 -3.66 -43.31
CA LYS A 288 -27.61 -3.55 -41.88
C LYS A 288 -26.35 -3.61 -41.00
N LEU A 289 -25.48 -4.60 -41.17
CA LEU A 289 -24.21 -4.72 -40.43
C LEU A 289 -23.37 -3.44 -40.56
N LYS A 290 -23.31 -2.84 -41.76
CA LYS A 290 -22.61 -1.57 -41.98
C LYS A 290 -23.29 -0.40 -41.26
N GLN A 291 -24.62 -0.35 -41.20
CA GLN A 291 -25.34 0.66 -40.42
C GLN A 291 -25.14 0.51 -38.91
N ILE A 292 -25.06 -0.73 -38.39
CA ILE A 292 -24.74 -1.01 -36.97
C ILE A 292 -23.31 -0.56 -36.67
N LYS A 293 -22.31 -1.01 -37.45
CA LYS A 293 -20.90 -0.62 -37.28
C LYS A 293 -20.69 0.89 -37.32
N ASN A 294 -21.42 1.61 -38.18
CA ASN A 294 -21.36 3.08 -38.28
C ASN A 294 -21.97 3.83 -37.08
N ARG A 295 -22.70 3.16 -36.17
CA ARG A 295 -23.30 3.74 -34.96
C ARG A 295 -22.51 3.47 -33.69
N MET A 296 -21.62 2.47 -33.70
CA MET A 296 -20.85 2.04 -32.54
C MET A 296 -19.78 3.07 -32.13
N ARG A 297 -19.72 3.35 -30.83
CA ARG A 297 -18.70 4.16 -30.16
C ARG A 297 -17.50 3.30 -29.77
N ARG A 298 -16.39 3.94 -29.35
CA ARG A 298 -15.19 3.26 -28.86
C ARG A 298 -15.50 2.29 -27.70
N THR A 299 -16.38 2.67 -26.79
CA THR A 299 -16.83 1.84 -25.66
C THR A 299 -17.64 0.62 -26.09
N ASP A 300 -18.44 0.73 -27.15
CA ASP A 300 -19.19 -0.40 -27.71
C ASP A 300 -18.24 -1.43 -28.35
N TRP A 301 -17.23 -0.95 -29.08
CA TRP A 301 -16.18 -1.83 -29.62
C TRP A 301 -15.36 -2.52 -28.54
N LEU A 302 -15.03 -1.83 -27.43
CA LEU A 302 -14.40 -2.46 -26.28
C LEU A 302 -15.30 -3.51 -25.61
N PHE A 303 -16.61 -3.26 -25.50
CA PHE A 303 -17.56 -4.24 -24.96
C PHE A 303 -17.62 -5.52 -25.81
N LEU A 304 -17.74 -5.39 -27.14
CA LEU A 304 -17.78 -6.56 -28.02
C LEU A 304 -16.44 -7.30 -28.07
N ASN A 305 -15.31 -6.59 -28.02
CA ASN A 305 -14.00 -7.20 -27.90
C ASN A 305 -13.85 -7.97 -26.58
N ALA A 306 -14.34 -7.44 -25.45
CA ALA A 306 -14.38 -8.15 -24.17
C ALA A 306 -15.30 -9.38 -24.23
N CYS A 307 -16.46 -9.29 -24.89
CA CYS A 307 -17.35 -10.45 -25.08
C CYS A 307 -16.66 -11.57 -25.87
N VAL A 308 -15.91 -11.24 -26.94
CA VAL A 308 -15.08 -12.22 -27.66
C VAL A 308 -13.93 -12.72 -26.78
N GLY A 309 -13.28 -11.84 -26.03
CA GLY A 309 -12.17 -12.17 -25.13
C GLY A 309 -12.54 -13.20 -24.08
N VAL A 310 -13.73 -13.11 -23.47
CA VAL A 310 -14.22 -14.12 -22.52
C VAL A 310 -14.36 -15.51 -23.17
N VAL A 311 -14.83 -15.57 -24.42
CA VAL A 311 -14.98 -16.84 -25.15
C VAL A 311 -13.60 -17.43 -25.46
N GLU A 312 -12.68 -16.66 -26.02
CA GLU A 312 -11.36 -17.14 -26.45
C GLU A 312 -10.38 -17.36 -25.28
N GLY A 313 -10.52 -16.62 -24.17
CA GLY A 313 -9.60 -16.64 -23.02
C GLY A 313 -8.62 -15.46 -22.99
N ASP A 314 -8.94 -14.37 -23.67
CA ASP A 314 -8.17 -13.12 -23.64
C ASP A 314 -8.64 -12.23 -22.48
N LEU A 315 -7.89 -12.26 -21.38
CA LEU A 315 -8.12 -11.40 -20.20
C LEU A 315 -7.85 -9.92 -20.52
N ALA A 316 -6.88 -9.61 -21.38
CA ALA A 316 -6.51 -8.24 -21.70
C ALA A 316 -7.64 -7.49 -22.44
N ALA A 317 -8.44 -8.19 -23.24
CA ALA A 317 -9.66 -7.62 -23.84
C ALA A 317 -10.73 -7.26 -22.79
N VAL A 318 -10.88 -8.07 -21.74
CA VAL A 318 -11.82 -7.82 -20.63
C VAL A 318 -11.33 -6.67 -19.74
N GLU A 319 -10.03 -6.68 -19.41
CA GLU A 319 -9.36 -5.60 -18.68
C GLU A 319 -9.40 -4.29 -19.48
N ALA A 320 -9.25 -4.30 -20.80
CA ALA A 320 -9.36 -3.12 -21.64
C ALA A 320 -10.76 -2.48 -21.53
N TYR A 321 -11.84 -3.27 -21.56
CA TYR A 321 -13.20 -2.75 -21.35
C TYR A 321 -13.40 -2.19 -19.94
N LYS A 322 -13.05 -2.96 -18.90
CA LYS A 322 -13.08 -2.52 -17.50
C LYS A 322 -12.29 -1.22 -17.31
N SER A 323 -11.09 -1.14 -17.87
CA SER A 323 -10.21 0.03 -17.76
C SER A 323 -10.80 1.33 -18.33
N SER A 324 -11.82 1.24 -19.20
CA SER A 324 -12.51 2.36 -19.82
C SER A 324 -13.74 2.86 -19.04
N GLY A 325 -14.08 2.23 -17.91
CA GLY A 325 -15.30 2.53 -17.16
C GLY A 325 -16.55 1.95 -17.80
N GLY A 326 -16.40 0.83 -18.53
CA GLY A 326 -17.50 0.12 -19.13
C GLY A 326 -18.38 -0.59 -18.10
N ASP A 327 -19.70 -0.45 -18.22
CA ASP A 327 -20.67 -1.14 -17.37
C ASP A 327 -20.56 -2.67 -17.49
N ILE A 328 -20.17 -3.33 -16.39
CA ILE A 328 -20.02 -4.78 -16.31
C ILE A 328 -21.38 -5.52 -16.32
N ALA A 329 -22.47 -4.83 -15.95
CA ALA A 329 -23.84 -5.32 -16.05
C ALA A 329 -24.44 -5.13 -17.46
N ARG A 330 -23.73 -4.47 -18.39
CA ARG A 330 -24.20 -4.26 -19.76
C ARG A 330 -24.55 -5.59 -20.43
N GLN A 331 -25.73 -5.60 -21.02
CA GLN A 331 -26.28 -6.72 -21.77
C GLN A 331 -26.03 -6.56 -23.27
N LEU A 332 -25.76 -7.67 -23.96
CA LEU A 332 -25.71 -7.74 -25.42
C LEU A 332 -27.09 -7.51 -26.03
N THR A 333 -27.16 -6.61 -27.02
CA THR A 333 -28.36 -6.32 -27.79
C THR A 333 -28.44 -7.15 -29.09
N SER A 334 -29.64 -7.30 -29.65
CA SER A 334 -29.89 -8.08 -30.88
C SER A 334 -29.09 -7.61 -32.09
N ASP A 335 -28.72 -6.33 -32.16
CA ASP A 335 -27.88 -5.77 -33.22
C ASP A 335 -26.39 -6.13 -33.01
N GLU A 336 -25.94 -6.23 -31.75
CA GLU A 336 -24.59 -6.65 -31.38
C GLU A 336 -24.39 -8.16 -31.53
N VAL A 337 -25.37 -8.98 -31.13
CA VAL A 337 -25.34 -10.44 -31.34
C VAL A 337 -25.27 -10.79 -32.84
N ARG A 338 -26.02 -10.06 -33.68
CA ARG A 338 -25.92 -10.16 -35.14
C ARG A 338 -24.56 -9.70 -35.69
N LEU A 339 -23.91 -8.72 -35.07
CA LEU A 339 -22.57 -8.26 -35.48
C LEU A 339 -21.46 -9.24 -35.05
N LEU A 340 -21.59 -9.86 -33.87
CA LEU A 340 -20.70 -10.91 -33.37
C LEU A 340 -20.84 -12.23 -34.13
N ASN A 341 -22.02 -12.50 -34.70
CA ASN A 341 -22.32 -13.61 -35.61
C ASN A 341 -21.82 -15.00 -35.15
N ARG A 342 -22.00 -15.30 -33.86
CA ARG A 342 -21.55 -16.56 -33.23
C ARG A 342 -22.62 -17.09 -32.25
N PRO A 343 -23.75 -17.63 -32.76
CA PRO A 343 -24.91 -18.04 -31.95
C PRO A 343 -24.63 -19.21 -31.00
N SER A 344 -23.49 -19.90 -31.13
CA SER A 344 -23.03 -20.89 -30.15
C SER A 344 -22.48 -20.27 -28.86
N ALA A 345 -22.18 -18.97 -28.85
CA ALA A 345 -21.55 -18.25 -27.73
C ALA A 345 -22.38 -17.07 -27.21
N PHE A 346 -22.98 -16.28 -28.10
CA PHE A 346 -23.67 -15.04 -27.76
C PHE A 346 -25.18 -15.15 -28.00
N ASP A 347 -25.95 -14.51 -27.13
CA ASP A 347 -27.40 -14.43 -27.15
C ASP A 347 -27.84 -13.09 -26.53
N ASP A 348 -29.08 -12.69 -26.76
CA ASP A 348 -29.60 -11.42 -26.29
C ASP A 348 -29.70 -11.42 -24.74
N GLY A 349 -29.34 -10.30 -24.11
CA GLY A 349 -29.35 -10.17 -22.65
C GLY A 349 -28.08 -10.66 -21.93
N PHE A 350 -27.14 -11.31 -22.62
CA PHE A 350 -25.91 -11.81 -21.97
C PHE A 350 -24.96 -10.68 -21.56
N THR A 351 -24.38 -10.81 -20.36
CA THR A 351 -23.34 -9.91 -19.82
C THR A 351 -21.97 -10.61 -19.79
N LEU A 352 -20.88 -9.86 -19.54
CA LEU A 352 -19.53 -10.43 -19.38
C LEU A 352 -19.46 -11.46 -18.25
N VAL A 353 -20.25 -11.29 -17.18
CA VAL A 353 -20.35 -12.26 -16.07
C VAL A 353 -21.05 -13.55 -16.53
N HIS A 354 -22.16 -13.46 -17.27
CA HIS A 354 -22.84 -14.63 -17.85
C HIS A 354 -21.93 -15.41 -18.80
N LEU A 355 -21.20 -14.71 -19.67
CA LEU A 355 -20.21 -15.33 -20.55
C LEU A 355 -19.08 -15.99 -19.75
N SER A 356 -18.58 -15.35 -18.68
CA SER A 356 -17.49 -15.89 -17.86
C SER A 356 -17.91 -17.17 -17.12
N ILE A 357 -19.15 -17.24 -16.65
CA ILE A 357 -19.74 -18.47 -16.09
C ILE A 357 -19.86 -19.54 -17.19
N ARG A 358 -20.47 -19.20 -18.34
CA ARG A 358 -20.73 -20.12 -19.46
C ARG A 358 -19.45 -20.74 -20.04
N PHE A 359 -18.35 -19.99 -20.07
CA PHE A 359 -17.05 -20.41 -20.59
C PHE A 359 -16.02 -20.73 -19.48
N GLN A 360 -16.47 -20.87 -18.22
CA GLN A 360 -15.66 -21.29 -17.06
C GLN A 360 -14.41 -20.44 -16.76
N ARG A 361 -14.46 -19.15 -17.11
CA ARG A 361 -13.38 -18.16 -16.90
C ARG A 361 -13.40 -17.63 -15.47
N GLN A 362 -12.94 -18.44 -14.51
CA GLN A 362 -12.93 -18.08 -13.08
C GLN A 362 -12.02 -16.88 -12.77
N ASP A 363 -10.92 -16.75 -13.51
CA ASP A 363 -9.99 -15.62 -13.53
C ASP A 363 -10.70 -14.30 -13.87
N MET A 364 -11.39 -14.26 -15.02
CA MET A 364 -12.14 -13.09 -15.46
C MET A 364 -13.32 -12.80 -14.52
N LEU A 365 -14.02 -13.85 -14.07
CA LEU A 365 -15.15 -13.75 -13.15
C LEU A 365 -14.74 -13.09 -11.82
N ALA A 366 -13.57 -13.40 -11.27
CA ALA A 366 -13.05 -12.75 -10.07
C ALA A 366 -12.80 -11.24 -10.29
N VAL A 367 -12.17 -10.88 -11.42
CA VAL A 367 -11.91 -9.46 -11.80
C VAL A 367 -13.21 -8.67 -12.01
N LEU A 368 -14.25 -9.32 -12.55
CA LEU A 368 -15.57 -8.73 -12.82
C LEU A 368 -16.42 -8.60 -11.55
N LEU A 369 -16.48 -9.63 -10.69
CA LEU A 369 -17.26 -9.56 -9.45
C LEU A 369 -16.65 -8.61 -8.41
N THR A 370 -15.32 -8.48 -8.39
CA THR A 370 -14.64 -7.46 -7.56
C THR A 370 -15.06 -6.07 -8.01
N GLU A 371 -15.14 -5.82 -9.33
CA GLU A 371 -15.58 -4.53 -9.86
C GLU A 371 -17.05 -4.23 -9.55
N VAL A 372 -17.95 -5.20 -9.77
CA VAL A 372 -19.38 -5.04 -9.46
C VAL A 372 -19.59 -4.73 -7.98
N SER A 373 -18.79 -5.33 -7.09
CA SER A 373 -18.85 -5.08 -5.64
C SER A 373 -18.30 -3.70 -5.26
N GLN A 374 -17.27 -3.20 -5.94
CA GLN A 374 -16.70 -1.88 -5.69
C GLN A 374 -17.55 -0.76 -6.30
N GLN A 375 -17.94 -0.88 -7.58
CA GLN A 375 -18.75 0.10 -8.30
C GLN A 375 -20.17 0.27 -7.71
N ALA A 376 -20.68 -0.73 -7.00
CA ALA A 376 -21.97 -0.65 -6.28
C ALA A 376 -21.88 -0.05 -4.88
N ALA A 377 -20.68 0.26 -4.37
CA ALA A 377 -20.46 0.71 -2.99
C ALA A 377 -19.47 1.88 -2.84
N LYS A 378 -18.71 2.22 -3.88
CA LYS A 378 -17.71 3.30 -3.89
C LYS A 378 -17.69 4.03 -5.24
N CYS A 379 -17.55 5.35 -5.18
CA CYS A 379 -17.48 6.26 -6.31
C CYS A 379 -16.54 7.42 -6.00
N ILE A 380 -15.23 7.21 -6.19
CA ILE A 380 -14.22 8.28 -6.07
C ILE A 380 -14.09 9.06 -7.39
N PRO A 381 -13.62 10.32 -7.40
CA PRO A 381 -13.54 11.14 -8.63
C PRO A 381 -12.82 10.46 -9.80
N ALA A 382 -11.77 9.68 -9.51
CA ALA A 382 -10.99 8.92 -10.47
C ALA A 382 -11.73 7.74 -11.16
N MET A 383 -12.95 7.41 -10.75
CA MET A 383 -13.80 6.39 -11.38
C MET A 383 -14.78 6.99 -12.41
N VAL A 384 -15.17 8.26 -12.25
CA VAL A 384 -16.27 8.87 -13.01
C VAL A 384 -15.93 9.17 -14.47
N CYS A 385 -14.67 9.49 -14.77
CA CYS A 385 -14.24 9.79 -16.14
C CYS A 385 -12.84 9.26 -16.44
N PRO A 386 -12.68 7.95 -16.73
CA PRO A 386 -11.37 7.31 -16.90
C PRO A 386 -10.49 7.94 -17.98
N GLU A 387 -11.08 8.49 -19.05
CA GLU A 387 -10.37 9.24 -20.10
C GLU A 387 -9.72 10.54 -19.60
N LEU A 388 -10.29 11.18 -18.57
CA LEU A 388 -9.74 12.36 -17.92
C LEU A 388 -8.72 11.98 -16.84
N THR A 389 -8.99 10.94 -16.06
CA THR A 389 -8.04 10.35 -15.10
C THR A 389 -6.76 9.87 -15.79
N GLU A 390 -6.88 9.37 -17.04
CA GLU A 390 -5.76 9.05 -17.93
C GLU A 390 -4.95 10.28 -18.37
N GLN A 391 -5.61 11.41 -18.65
CA GLN A 391 -4.91 12.67 -18.94
C GLN A 391 -4.15 13.18 -17.70
N ILE A 392 -4.75 13.06 -16.50
CA ILE A 392 -4.06 13.38 -15.24
C ILE A 392 -2.82 12.49 -15.04
N ARG A 393 -2.91 11.17 -15.25
CA ARG A 393 -1.74 10.27 -15.15
C ARG A 393 -0.61 10.63 -16.12
N ARG A 394 -0.95 11.11 -17.32
CA ARG A 394 0.04 11.59 -18.29
C ARG A 394 0.71 12.89 -17.84
N GLU A 395 -0.03 13.80 -17.20
CA GLU A 395 0.53 15.02 -16.63
C GLU A 395 1.44 14.73 -15.42
N VAL A 396 1.07 13.77 -14.57
CA VAL A 396 1.95 13.23 -13.50
C VAL A 396 3.23 12.65 -14.09
N ALA A 397 3.13 11.85 -15.17
CA ALA A 397 4.30 11.28 -15.83
C ALA A 397 5.18 12.34 -16.55
N ALA A 398 4.57 13.42 -17.07
CA ALA A 398 5.28 14.51 -17.73
C ALA A 398 5.98 15.47 -16.75
N SER A 399 5.39 15.69 -15.57
CA SER A 399 5.94 16.51 -14.48
C SER A 399 7.01 15.79 -13.66
N LEU A 400 7.20 14.48 -13.85
CA LEU A 400 8.28 13.71 -13.23
C LEU A 400 9.60 13.84 -13.99
N HIS A 401 10.65 14.25 -13.29
CA HIS A 401 11.99 14.46 -13.86
C HIS A 401 13.07 13.82 -12.97
N GLN A 402 14.08 13.18 -13.56
CA GLN A 402 15.26 12.73 -12.82
C GLN A 402 16.28 13.87 -12.65
N ARG A 403 16.81 14.06 -11.45
CA ARG A 403 17.86 15.06 -11.18
C ARG A 403 19.19 14.64 -11.82
N LYS A 404 19.96 15.64 -12.27
CA LYS A 404 21.34 15.47 -12.77
C LYS A 404 22.34 15.86 -11.67
N GLY A 405 23.39 15.06 -11.52
CA GLY A 405 24.39 15.19 -10.45
C GLY A 405 24.51 13.88 -9.65
N ASP A 406 25.14 13.94 -8.48
CA ASP A 406 25.47 12.76 -7.67
C ASP A 406 24.28 12.19 -6.86
N PHE A 407 23.15 12.91 -6.84
CA PHE A 407 21.87 12.47 -6.28
C PHE A 407 20.82 12.48 -7.39
N THR A 408 20.70 11.36 -8.12
CA THR A 408 19.81 11.15 -9.28
C THR A 408 18.38 10.79 -8.90
N CYS A 409 17.88 11.34 -7.79
CA CYS A 409 16.49 11.14 -7.36
C CYS A 409 15.52 11.75 -8.37
N TYR A 410 14.38 11.11 -8.60
CA TYR A 410 13.27 11.75 -9.31
C TYR A 410 12.61 12.83 -8.46
N PHE A 411 11.94 13.76 -9.13
CA PHE A 411 11.13 14.80 -8.50
C PHE A 411 9.99 15.27 -9.41
N LEU A 412 8.90 15.74 -8.81
CA LEU A 412 7.80 16.44 -9.50
C LEU A 412 8.14 17.93 -9.72
N THR A 413 7.75 18.48 -10.87
CA THR A 413 7.82 19.93 -11.14
C THR A 413 6.73 20.74 -10.41
N ASP A 414 5.56 20.14 -10.16
CA ASP A 414 4.32 20.84 -9.79
C ASP A 414 3.81 20.51 -8.38
N LEU A 415 3.31 21.54 -7.68
CA LEU A 415 2.71 21.43 -6.35
C LEU A 415 1.19 21.34 -6.46
N VAL A 416 0.65 20.11 -6.48
CA VAL A 416 -0.80 19.85 -6.44
C VAL A 416 -1.17 19.25 -5.08
N THR A 417 -2.28 19.68 -4.52
CA THR A 417 -2.87 19.15 -3.27
C THR A 417 -4.36 18.96 -3.52
N PHE A 418 -4.93 17.85 -3.04
CA PHE A 418 -6.35 17.58 -3.17
C PHE A 418 -7.10 17.97 -1.89
N THR A 419 -8.25 18.61 -2.07
CA THR A 419 -9.20 19.02 -1.03
C THR A 419 -10.61 18.63 -1.49
N LEU A 420 -11.50 18.29 -0.55
CA LEU A 420 -12.91 18.08 -0.86
C LEU A 420 -13.57 19.44 -1.15
N PRO A 421 -14.35 19.60 -2.23
CA PRO A 421 -14.96 20.88 -2.58
C PRO A 421 -16.07 21.30 -1.59
N ALA A 422 -16.20 22.61 -1.35
CA ALA A 422 -17.22 23.18 -0.45
C ALA A 422 -18.65 22.89 -0.93
N ASP A 423 -18.86 22.78 -2.25
CA ASP A 423 -20.11 22.39 -2.92
C ASP A 423 -20.80 21.15 -2.32
N ILE A 424 -20.09 20.32 -1.55
CA ILE A 424 -20.68 19.19 -0.81
C ILE A 424 -21.66 19.70 0.24
N GLU A 425 -21.41 20.83 0.90
CA GLU A 425 -22.28 21.41 1.93
C GLU A 425 -23.62 21.92 1.36
N ASP A 426 -23.64 22.34 0.08
CA ASP A 426 -24.86 22.74 -0.65
C ASP A 426 -25.75 21.55 -1.09
N LEU A 427 -25.25 20.30 -1.01
CA LEU A 427 -26.04 19.11 -1.36
C LEU A 427 -27.08 18.79 -0.26
N PRO A 428 -28.25 18.19 -0.60
CA PRO A 428 -29.20 17.72 0.43
C PRO A 428 -28.55 16.72 1.40
N PRO A 429 -28.88 16.70 2.71
CA PRO A 429 -28.17 15.88 3.70
C PRO A 429 -28.08 14.39 3.37
N ALA A 430 -29.15 13.77 2.85
CA ALA A 430 -29.12 12.36 2.42
C ALA A 430 -28.23 12.11 1.18
N VAL A 431 -27.96 13.14 0.38
CA VAL A 431 -27.01 13.10 -0.74
C VAL A 431 -25.58 13.30 -0.23
N GLN A 432 -25.37 14.15 0.78
CA GLN A 432 -24.07 14.28 1.47
C GLN A 432 -23.67 12.96 2.14
N GLU A 433 -24.56 12.34 2.91
CA GLU A 433 -24.32 11.07 3.58
C GLU A 433 -23.92 9.97 2.58
N LYS A 434 -24.68 9.85 1.48
CA LYS A 434 -24.37 8.96 0.36
C LYS A 434 -23.00 9.27 -0.28
N LEU A 435 -22.69 10.54 -0.56
CA LEU A 435 -21.39 10.95 -1.12
C LEU A 435 -20.24 10.55 -0.20
N PHE A 436 -20.38 10.79 1.11
CA PHE A 436 -19.38 10.40 2.09
C PHE A 436 -19.24 8.87 2.20
N ASP A 437 -20.32 8.11 2.10
CA ASP A 437 -20.26 6.65 2.05
C ASP A 437 -19.59 6.12 0.77
N GLU A 438 -19.80 6.77 -0.37
CA GLU A 438 -19.17 6.38 -1.64
C GLU A 438 -17.70 6.81 -1.78
N VAL A 439 -17.24 7.87 -1.08
CA VAL A 439 -15.86 8.40 -1.22
C VAL A 439 -14.94 8.14 -0.02
N LEU A 440 -15.46 8.03 1.20
CA LEU A 440 -14.63 7.88 2.41
C LEU A 440 -14.42 6.42 2.81
N ASP A 441 -13.34 6.16 3.53
CA ASP A 441 -13.18 4.95 4.31
C ASP A 441 -13.69 5.17 5.74
N ARG A 442 -14.95 4.75 5.98
CA ARG A 442 -15.61 4.89 7.28
C ARG A 442 -14.93 4.10 8.39
N ASP A 443 -14.33 2.94 8.08
CA ASP A 443 -13.63 2.10 9.07
C ASP A 443 -12.30 2.75 9.49
N VAL A 444 -11.54 3.30 8.53
CA VAL A 444 -10.30 4.04 8.81
C VAL A 444 -10.59 5.34 9.54
N GLN A 445 -11.61 6.11 9.13
CA GLN A 445 -12.04 7.33 9.84
C GLN A 445 -12.37 7.00 11.30
N LYS A 446 -13.17 5.95 11.53
CA LYS A 446 -13.57 5.50 12.87
C LYS A 446 -12.39 5.05 13.73
N GLU A 447 -11.43 4.29 13.19
CA GLU A 447 -10.26 3.86 13.97
C GLU A 447 -9.30 5.02 14.32
N LEU A 448 -9.20 6.05 13.47
CA LEU A 448 -8.33 7.22 13.69
C LEU A 448 -8.97 8.36 14.49
N GLU A 449 -10.30 8.38 14.65
CA GLU A 449 -11.04 9.46 15.31
C GLU A 449 -11.84 8.97 16.55
N GLU A 450 -12.60 7.88 16.43
CA GLU A 450 -13.45 7.36 17.52
C GLU A 450 -12.71 6.33 18.41
N GLU A 451 -12.04 5.33 17.81
CA GLU A 451 -11.36 4.27 18.59
C GLU A 451 -10.05 4.74 19.24
N SER A 452 -9.47 5.83 18.75
CA SER A 452 -8.25 6.45 19.28
C SER A 452 -8.14 7.91 18.80
N PRO A 453 -7.77 8.88 19.65
CA PRO A 453 -7.71 10.30 19.28
C PRO A 453 -6.45 10.64 18.49
N ILE A 454 -6.43 10.28 17.19
CA ILE A 454 -5.25 10.38 16.30
C ILE A 454 -5.44 11.50 15.27
N ILE A 455 -6.62 11.59 14.63
CA ILE A 455 -7.07 12.75 13.84
C ILE A 455 -8.25 13.43 14.54
N ASN A 456 -8.56 14.67 14.15
CA ASN A 456 -9.75 15.44 14.55
C ASN A 456 -9.99 15.63 16.07
N TRP A 457 -9.07 15.18 16.94
CA TRP A 457 -9.17 15.24 18.40
C TRP A 457 -9.19 16.66 18.99
N SER A 458 -8.77 17.66 18.22
CA SER A 458 -8.81 19.07 18.61
C SER A 458 -10.01 19.76 18.00
N LEU A 459 -11.00 20.10 18.83
CA LEU A 459 -12.17 20.90 18.45
C LEU A 459 -11.77 22.27 17.86
N GLU A 460 -10.64 22.82 18.29
CA GLU A 460 -10.07 24.04 17.71
C GLU A 460 -9.71 23.84 16.24
N LEU A 461 -9.03 22.74 15.90
CA LEU A 461 -8.60 22.49 14.52
C LEU A 461 -9.80 22.06 13.66
N GLY A 462 -10.60 21.10 14.13
CA GLY A 462 -11.66 20.45 13.34
C GLY A 462 -12.99 21.20 13.26
N THR A 463 -13.21 22.27 14.01
CA THR A 463 -14.53 22.97 14.08
C THR A 463 -14.44 24.49 14.28
N ARG A 464 -13.26 25.05 14.58
CA ARG A 464 -13.04 26.50 14.66
C ARG A 464 -12.09 27.03 13.58
N LEU A 465 -11.27 26.15 13.03
CA LEU A 465 -10.32 26.41 11.94
C LEU A 465 -10.56 25.43 10.76
N ASP A 466 -11.72 24.77 10.75
CA ASP A 466 -12.32 23.92 9.70
C ASP A 466 -11.39 22.85 9.07
N SER A 467 -10.30 22.54 9.77
CA SER A 467 -9.24 21.63 9.35
C SER A 467 -9.57 20.18 9.68
N ARG A 468 -10.85 19.81 9.54
CA ARG A 468 -11.34 18.44 9.73
C ARG A 468 -10.78 17.57 8.62
N LEU A 469 -10.10 16.49 9.00
CA LEU A 469 -9.51 15.54 8.06
C LEU A 469 -10.45 14.37 7.78
N TYR A 470 -10.58 14.07 6.49
CA TYR A 470 -11.39 13.00 5.94
C TYR A 470 -10.49 11.93 5.30
N ALA A 471 -10.67 10.67 5.70
CA ALA A 471 -9.96 9.52 5.17
C ALA A 471 -10.60 9.06 3.85
N LEU A 472 -9.92 9.30 2.73
CA LEU A 472 -10.40 8.83 1.41
C LEU A 472 -10.23 7.31 1.28
N TRP A 473 -11.21 6.65 0.65
CA TRP A 473 -11.14 5.23 0.34
C TRP A 473 -10.20 4.95 -0.85
N ASN A 474 -9.46 3.85 -0.79
CA ASN A 474 -8.70 3.31 -1.91
C ASN A 474 -8.71 1.76 -1.91
N ARG A 475 -8.12 1.16 -2.95
CA ARG A 475 -8.09 -0.30 -3.13
C ARG A 475 -7.15 -0.95 -2.13
N THR A 476 -7.66 -1.95 -1.40
CA THR A 476 -6.87 -2.77 -0.45
C THR A 476 -5.96 -3.81 -1.12
N ALA A 477 -5.92 -3.87 -2.45
CA ALA A 477 -5.22 -4.88 -3.26
C ALA A 477 -3.69 -4.64 -3.38
N GLY A 478 -3.05 -4.23 -2.28
CA GLY A 478 -1.69 -3.69 -2.27
C GLY A 478 -1.64 -2.20 -2.64
N ASP A 479 -0.43 -1.63 -2.62
CA ASP A 479 -0.07 -0.30 -3.15
C ASP A 479 -0.81 0.94 -2.62
N CYS A 480 -1.68 0.77 -1.61
CA CYS A 480 -2.41 1.82 -0.90
C CYS A 480 -1.58 3.05 -0.47
N LEU A 481 -0.27 2.92 -0.20
CA LEU A 481 0.61 4.08 0.08
C LEU A 481 0.73 5.01 -1.13
N LEU A 482 0.91 4.46 -2.33
CA LEU A 482 1.11 5.21 -3.57
C LEU A 482 -0.21 5.80 -4.05
N ASP A 483 -1.28 5.03 -3.93
CA ASP A 483 -2.64 5.50 -4.16
C ASP A 483 -2.99 6.65 -3.22
N SER A 484 -2.71 6.53 -1.91
CA SER A 484 -2.97 7.59 -0.94
C SER A 484 -2.17 8.86 -1.22
N VAL A 485 -0.92 8.73 -1.67
CA VAL A 485 -0.10 9.88 -2.08
C VAL A 485 -0.72 10.57 -3.30
N LEU A 486 -1.04 9.82 -4.37
CA LEU A 486 -1.65 10.41 -5.57
C LEU A 486 -3.08 10.92 -5.33
N GLN A 487 -3.81 10.36 -4.36
CA GLN A 487 -5.09 10.89 -3.90
C GLN A 487 -4.89 12.23 -3.20
N ALA A 488 -3.99 12.32 -2.23
CA ALA A 488 -3.70 13.54 -1.47
C ALA A 488 -3.11 14.68 -2.32
N THR A 489 -2.53 14.38 -3.49
CA THR A 489 -2.00 15.40 -4.41
C THR A 489 -2.88 15.67 -5.64
N TRP A 490 -3.31 14.63 -6.36
CA TRP A 490 -3.94 14.72 -7.69
C TRP A 490 -5.36 14.15 -7.75
N GLY A 491 -5.89 13.60 -6.65
CA GLY A 491 -7.22 12.97 -6.58
C GLY A 491 -7.35 11.62 -7.30
N ILE A 492 -6.24 10.94 -7.61
CA ILE A 492 -6.20 9.71 -8.41
C ILE A 492 -5.38 8.59 -7.74
N TYR A 493 -5.47 7.35 -8.26
CA TYR A 493 -4.69 6.19 -7.81
C TYR A 493 -3.57 5.82 -8.82
N ASP A 494 -2.53 5.12 -8.37
CA ASP A 494 -1.36 4.73 -9.20
C ASP A 494 -1.69 3.50 -10.05
N LYS A 495 -2.61 3.67 -11.00
CA LYS A 495 -3.13 2.61 -11.86
C LYS A 495 -2.03 1.89 -12.64
N ASP A 496 -1.12 2.69 -13.21
CA ASP A 496 -0.12 2.23 -14.18
C ASP A 496 1.28 2.10 -13.55
N SER A 497 1.36 2.09 -12.21
CA SER A 497 2.61 1.95 -11.42
C SER A 497 3.67 3.01 -11.74
N VAL A 498 3.26 4.21 -12.15
CA VAL A 498 4.17 5.31 -12.49
C VAL A 498 4.89 5.77 -11.23
N LEU A 499 4.16 6.02 -10.14
CA LEU A 499 4.76 6.44 -8.89
C LEU A 499 5.55 5.29 -8.23
N ARG A 500 5.06 4.03 -8.31
CA ARG A 500 5.83 2.85 -7.84
C ARG A 500 7.18 2.75 -8.53
N LYS A 501 7.21 2.85 -9.86
CA LYS A 501 8.45 2.76 -10.62
C LYS A 501 9.38 3.93 -10.29
N THR A 502 8.88 5.16 -10.26
CA THR A 502 9.66 6.34 -9.87
C THR A 502 10.26 6.22 -8.47
N LEU A 503 9.53 5.63 -7.53
CA LEU A 503 10.01 5.28 -6.19
C LEU A 503 11.13 4.22 -6.25
N HIS A 504 10.94 3.13 -6.98
CA HIS A 504 11.94 2.07 -7.15
C HIS A 504 13.22 2.60 -7.78
N ASP A 505 13.12 3.28 -8.93
CA ASP A 505 14.26 3.84 -9.67
C ASP A 505 15.03 4.85 -8.79
N SER A 506 14.32 5.73 -8.05
CA SER A 506 14.95 6.70 -7.13
C SER A 506 15.65 6.04 -5.93
N LEU A 507 15.02 5.02 -5.33
CA LEU A 507 15.56 4.30 -4.17
C LEU A 507 16.75 3.42 -4.58
N HIS A 508 16.74 2.87 -5.79
CA HIS A 508 17.84 2.10 -6.37
C HIS A 508 19.03 2.99 -6.72
N ASP A 509 18.85 4.02 -7.56
CA ASP A 509 19.96 4.83 -8.07
C ASP A 509 20.61 5.68 -6.96
N CYS A 510 19.82 6.17 -6.00
CA CYS A 510 20.32 6.87 -4.81
C CYS A 510 20.52 5.96 -3.59
N SER A 511 20.61 4.64 -3.78
CA SER A 511 20.67 3.62 -2.72
C SER A 511 21.64 3.97 -1.58
N HIS A 512 22.86 4.43 -1.89
CA HIS A 512 23.86 4.76 -0.88
C HIS A 512 23.49 5.97 0.03
N TRP A 513 22.77 6.96 -0.51
CA TRP A 513 22.27 8.10 0.25
C TRP A 513 21.18 7.66 1.24
N PHE A 514 20.19 6.90 0.76
CA PHE A 514 19.08 6.44 1.58
C PHE A 514 19.49 5.34 2.57
N TYR A 515 20.41 4.44 2.19
CA TYR A 515 21.01 3.43 3.08
C TYR A 515 21.63 4.07 4.32
N THR A 516 22.41 5.13 4.14
CA THR A 516 23.09 5.83 5.24
C THR A 516 22.07 6.38 6.24
N ARG A 517 21.04 7.08 5.75
CA ARG A 517 19.95 7.61 6.58
C ARG A 517 19.12 6.52 7.27
N TRP A 518 18.82 5.42 6.58
CA TRP A 518 18.08 4.28 7.14
C TRP A 518 18.87 3.56 8.23
N LYS A 519 20.16 3.32 8.01
CA LYS A 519 21.05 2.64 8.96
C LYS A 519 21.26 3.43 10.24
N GLU A 520 21.47 4.74 10.15
CA GLU A 520 21.49 5.62 11.33
C GLU A 520 20.15 5.57 12.08
N TRP A 521 19.03 5.59 11.36
CA TRP A 521 17.69 5.57 11.96
C TRP A 521 17.35 4.25 12.68
N GLU A 522 17.59 3.08 12.09
CA GLU A 522 17.39 1.78 12.76
C GLU A 522 18.36 1.61 13.95
N SER A 523 19.59 2.13 13.84
CA SER A 523 20.56 2.14 14.94
C SER A 523 20.11 3.04 16.10
N TRP A 524 19.50 4.19 15.83
CA TRP A 524 18.93 5.07 16.86
C TRP A 524 17.64 4.48 17.46
N TYR A 525 16.76 3.93 16.63
CA TYR A 525 15.47 3.37 17.04
C TYR A 525 15.68 2.21 18.02
N SER A 526 16.60 1.29 17.72
CA SER A 526 16.96 0.18 18.62
C SER A 526 17.53 0.65 19.97
N GLN A 527 18.44 1.62 19.95
CA GLN A 527 18.99 2.24 21.17
C GLN A 527 17.91 2.91 22.03
N SER A 528 16.85 3.46 21.44
CA SER A 528 15.74 4.10 22.19
C SER A 528 14.97 3.12 23.09
N PHE A 529 15.02 1.81 22.82
CA PHE A 529 14.47 0.75 23.68
C PHE A 529 15.53 0.11 24.61
N GLY A 530 16.73 0.69 24.70
CA GLY A 530 17.85 0.13 25.48
C GLY A 530 18.47 -1.13 24.86
N LEU A 531 18.16 -1.45 23.60
CA LEU A 531 18.69 -2.62 22.90
C LEU A 531 20.02 -2.27 22.23
N HIS A 532 21.11 -2.39 23.00
CA HIS A 532 22.46 -2.36 22.43
C HIS A 532 22.75 -3.63 21.64
N PHE A 533 22.37 -3.65 20.36
CA PHE A 533 22.89 -4.60 19.38
C PHE A 533 23.84 -3.92 18.39
N SER A 534 24.68 -4.72 17.74
CA SER A 534 25.49 -4.31 16.60
C SER A 534 25.36 -5.40 15.54
N LEU A 535 24.83 -5.04 14.37
CA LEU A 535 24.78 -5.92 13.21
C LEU A 535 26.06 -5.73 12.40
N ARG A 536 26.55 -6.81 11.77
CA ARG A 536 27.70 -6.74 10.86
C ARG A 536 27.29 -6.09 9.54
N GLU A 537 28.27 -5.59 8.79
CA GLU A 537 27.98 -4.88 7.53
C GLU A 537 27.25 -5.76 6.53
N GLU A 538 27.56 -7.06 6.47
CA GLU A 538 26.89 -8.00 5.56
C GLU A 538 25.39 -8.07 5.84
N GLN A 539 24.99 -8.10 7.11
CA GLN A 539 23.58 -8.16 7.49
C GLN A 539 22.85 -6.85 7.17
N TRP A 540 23.48 -5.69 7.41
CA TRP A 540 22.91 -4.40 7.01
C TRP A 540 22.67 -4.33 5.49
N GLN A 541 23.55 -4.93 4.68
CA GLN A 541 23.39 -5.00 3.22
C GLN A 541 22.29 -6.00 2.80
N GLU A 542 22.13 -7.13 3.50
CA GLU A 542 21.04 -8.09 3.27
C GLU A 542 19.67 -7.47 3.60
N ASP A 543 19.52 -6.85 4.77
CA ASP A 543 18.30 -6.17 5.21
C ASP A 543 17.97 -4.97 4.29
N TRP A 544 18.98 -4.22 3.83
CA TRP A 544 18.79 -3.16 2.83
C TRP A 544 18.34 -3.69 1.47
N ALA A 545 18.97 -4.76 0.97
CA ALA A 545 18.60 -5.37 -0.31
C ALA A 545 17.16 -5.91 -0.30
N PHE A 546 16.68 -6.40 0.85
CA PHE A 546 15.27 -6.75 1.02
C PHE A 546 14.36 -5.51 0.85
N ILE A 547 14.67 -4.39 1.52
CA ILE A 547 13.91 -3.13 1.39
C ILE A 547 13.90 -2.62 -0.06
N LEU A 548 15.04 -2.61 -0.76
CA LEU A 548 15.13 -2.25 -2.19
C LEU A 548 14.18 -3.11 -3.05
N SER A 549 14.03 -4.39 -2.71
CA SER A 549 13.18 -5.32 -3.47
C SER A 549 11.68 -5.04 -3.31
N LEU A 550 11.24 -4.45 -2.20
CA LEU A 550 9.82 -4.13 -1.95
C LEU A 550 9.28 -3.09 -2.92
N ALA A 551 10.08 -2.11 -3.32
CA ALA A 551 9.68 -1.14 -4.34
C ALA A 551 9.53 -1.78 -5.73
N SER A 552 10.31 -2.83 -6.04
CA SER A 552 10.32 -3.50 -7.35
C SER A 552 9.16 -4.47 -7.57
N GLN A 553 8.62 -5.05 -6.50
CA GLN A 553 7.55 -6.05 -6.56
C GLN A 553 6.18 -5.35 -6.54
N PRO A 554 5.28 -5.54 -7.53
CA PRO A 554 3.94 -4.95 -7.50
C PRO A 554 3.11 -5.47 -6.30
N GLY A 555 2.31 -4.62 -5.69
CA GLY A 555 1.40 -5.01 -4.60
C GLY A 555 2.05 -5.25 -3.22
N SER A 556 3.38 -5.38 -3.13
CA SER A 556 4.04 -5.64 -1.84
C SER A 556 4.01 -4.43 -0.91
N SER A 557 3.78 -4.70 0.38
CA SER A 557 3.72 -3.69 1.43
C SER A 557 5.00 -2.85 1.50
N LEU A 558 4.84 -1.53 1.56
CA LEU A 558 5.95 -0.57 1.58
C LEU A 558 6.21 -0.03 2.99
N GLU A 559 7.47 -0.03 3.40
CA GLU A 559 7.91 0.50 4.70
C GLU A 559 8.22 2.00 4.69
N GLN A 560 8.32 2.58 5.88
CA GLN A 560 8.64 3.98 6.20
C GLN A 560 9.80 4.61 5.39
N THR A 561 10.83 3.83 5.00
CA THR A 561 11.90 4.26 4.07
C THR A 561 11.34 4.76 2.74
N HIS A 562 10.31 4.11 2.20
CA HIS A 562 9.65 4.52 0.96
C HIS A 562 8.89 5.84 1.11
N ILE A 563 8.30 6.10 2.28
CA ILE A 563 7.64 7.38 2.58
C ILE A 563 8.67 8.52 2.58
N PHE A 564 9.88 8.26 3.10
CA PHE A 564 10.98 9.21 3.04
C PHE A 564 11.42 9.48 1.59
N VAL A 565 11.59 8.47 0.74
CA VAL A 565 11.89 8.67 -0.70
C VAL A 565 10.74 9.41 -1.40
N LEU A 566 9.48 9.08 -1.11
CA LEU A 566 8.31 9.77 -1.66
C LEU A 566 8.30 11.26 -1.30
N ALA A 567 8.67 11.64 -0.07
CA ALA A 567 8.79 13.06 0.29
C ALA A 567 9.82 13.81 -0.60
N HIS A 568 10.91 13.15 -1.00
CA HIS A 568 11.89 13.71 -1.94
C HIS A 568 11.34 13.81 -3.37
N ILE A 569 10.59 12.80 -3.83
CA ILE A 569 9.94 12.81 -5.16
C ILE A 569 8.86 13.91 -5.23
N LEU A 570 8.05 14.06 -4.19
CA LEU A 570 7.05 15.14 -4.10
C LEU A 570 7.66 16.51 -3.77
N ARG A 571 8.97 16.59 -3.47
CA ARG A 571 9.67 17.79 -2.98
C ARG A 571 8.95 18.52 -1.83
N ARG A 572 8.17 17.80 -1.01
CA ARG A 572 7.37 18.37 0.09
C ARG A 572 7.29 17.38 1.26
N PRO A 573 7.15 17.84 2.51
CA PRO A 573 6.95 16.95 3.64
C PRO A 573 5.70 16.08 3.54
N ILE A 574 5.79 14.88 4.12
CA ILE A 574 4.64 13.98 4.34
C ILE A 574 4.45 13.85 5.85
N ILE A 575 3.23 14.05 6.35
CA ILE A 575 2.85 13.81 7.75
C ILE A 575 1.98 12.55 7.79
N VAL A 576 2.35 11.59 8.63
CA VAL A 576 1.59 10.34 8.82
C VAL A 576 0.99 10.33 10.23
N TYR A 577 -0.33 10.20 10.30
CA TYR A 577 -1.10 9.99 11.53
C TYR A 577 -1.55 8.53 11.55
N GLY A 578 -1.27 7.77 12.63
CA GLY A 578 -1.60 6.35 12.62
C GLY A 578 -1.45 5.64 13.95
N VAL A 579 -2.12 4.50 14.08
CA VAL A 579 -2.20 3.77 15.35
C VAL A 579 -0.82 3.37 15.87
N LYS A 580 -0.41 3.89 17.04
CA LYS A 580 0.89 3.57 17.69
C LYS A 580 1.11 2.05 17.86
N TYR A 581 0.04 1.27 17.95
CA TYR A 581 0.06 -0.19 18.07
C TYR A 581 -0.93 -0.85 17.11
N TYR A 582 -0.54 -1.98 16.50
CA TYR A 582 -1.48 -2.85 15.81
C TYR A 582 -2.00 -3.95 16.75
N LYS A 583 -3.32 -4.14 16.76
CA LYS A 583 -4.05 -5.02 17.68
C LYS A 583 -4.46 -6.32 16.99
N SER A 584 -4.58 -7.40 17.75
CA SER A 584 -5.18 -8.67 17.32
C SER A 584 -6.69 -8.52 17.17
N PHE A 585 -7.34 -9.49 16.54
CA PHE A 585 -8.81 -9.58 16.46
C PHE A 585 -9.51 -9.69 17.84
N ARG A 586 -8.76 -9.80 18.94
CA ARG A 586 -9.21 -9.80 20.34
C ARG A 586 -8.89 -8.49 21.08
N GLY A 587 -8.28 -7.51 20.41
CA GLY A 587 -7.82 -6.25 21.00
C GLY A 587 -6.41 -6.31 21.63
N GLU A 588 -5.72 -7.46 21.58
CA GLU A 588 -4.40 -7.64 22.19
C GLU A 588 -3.32 -6.95 21.33
N THR A 589 -2.47 -6.10 21.90
CA THR A 589 -1.34 -5.52 21.15
C THR A 589 -0.41 -6.61 20.61
N LEU A 590 -0.29 -6.69 19.28
CA LEU A 590 0.62 -7.62 18.60
C LEU A 590 2.01 -6.99 18.35
N GLY A 591 2.05 -5.67 18.15
CA GLY A 591 3.30 -4.92 18.00
C GLY A 591 3.09 -3.41 17.89
N TYR A 592 4.19 -2.68 17.87
CA TYR A 592 4.25 -1.24 17.64
C TYR A 592 4.26 -0.93 16.14
N THR A 593 3.61 0.15 15.69
CA THR A 593 3.75 0.62 14.29
C THR A 593 4.77 1.75 14.22
N ARG A 594 5.63 1.72 13.20
CA ARG A 594 6.75 2.67 13.07
C ARG A 594 6.43 3.87 12.16
N PHE A 595 5.16 4.04 11.79
CA PHE A 595 4.78 4.93 10.70
C PHE A 595 4.42 6.36 11.11
N GLN A 596 3.80 6.58 12.28
CA GLN A 596 3.39 7.92 12.72
C GLN A 596 4.61 8.86 12.80
N GLY A 597 4.48 10.08 12.27
CA GLY A 597 5.54 11.09 12.30
C GLY A 597 5.60 11.96 11.05
N VAL A 598 6.67 12.76 10.96
CA VAL A 598 6.94 13.68 9.85
C VAL A 598 8.12 13.16 9.02
N TYR A 599 7.96 13.13 7.70
CA TYR A 599 8.96 12.72 6.74
C TYR A 599 9.37 13.95 5.93
N LEU A 600 10.61 14.41 6.13
CA LEU A 600 11.15 15.62 5.51
C LEU A 600 12.06 15.24 4.32
N PRO A 601 12.07 16.02 3.22
CA PRO A 601 12.95 15.78 2.07
C PRO A 601 14.41 16.23 2.32
N LEU A 602 15.04 15.71 3.38
CA LEU A 602 16.33 16.16 3.96
C LEU A 602 17.56 16.10 3.03
N LEU A 603 17.50 15.36 1.92
CA LEU A 603 18.59 15.27 0.94
C LEU A 603 18.50 16.34 -0.18
N TRP A 604 17.43 17.13 -0.20
CA TRP A 604 17.32 18.33 -1.05
C TRP A 604 17.80 19.58 -0.32
N GLU A 605 18.10 20.65 -1.07
CA GLU A 605 18.17 21.99 -0.49
C GLU A 605 16.75 22.46 -0.09
N GLN A 606 16.59 23.08 1.09
CA GLN A 606 15.29 23.59 1.57
C GLN A 606 14.60 24.51 0.54
N SER A 607 15.39 25.30 -0.20
CA SER A 607 14.97 26.20 -1.29
C SER A 607 14.36 25.49 -2.50
N PHE A 608 14.64 24.20 -2.69
CA PHE A 608 14.09 23.38 -3.78
C PHE A 608 12.76 22.74 -3.40
N CYS A 609 12.38 22.76 -2.12
CA CYS A 609 11.20 22.09 -1.58
C CYS A 609 10.05 23.05 -1.26
N TRP A 610 8.83 22.50 -1.25
CA TRP A 610 7.62 23.22 -0.86
C TRP A 610 7.26 22.94 0.60
N LYS A 611 6.90 24.00 1.32
CA LYS A 611 6.57 23.97 2.75
C LYS A 611 5.17 23.46 3.10
N SER A 612 4.27 23.33 2.12
CA SER A 612 2.92 22.78 2.31
C SER A 612 3.01 21.24 2.33
N PRO A 613 2.69 20.54 3.43
CA PRO A 613 2.78 19.07 3.50
C PRO A 613 1.59 18.38 2.80
N ILE A 614 1.64 17.05 2.69
CA ILE A 614 0.44 16.19 2.59
C ILE A 614 0.25 15.37 3.88
N ALA A 615 -0.98 14.92 4.15
CA ALA A 615 -1.33 14.10 5.30
C ALA A 615 -1.80 12.70 4.86
N LEU A 616 -1.35 11.66 5.57
CA LEU A 616 -1.72 10.26 5.35
C LEU A 616 -2.18 9.62 6.67
N GLY A 617 -3.24 8.82 6.61
CA GLY A 617 -3.71 7.96 7.69
C GLY A 617 -3.08 6.57 7.60
N TYR A 618 -2.74 5.96 8.73
CA TYR A 618 -2.25 4.58 8.78
C TYR A 618 -2.95 3.72 9.85
N THR A 619 -3.58 2.63 9.40
CA THR A 619 -4.35 1.69 10.22
C THR A 619 -4.13 0.25 9.74
N ARG A 620 -3.95 -0.70 10.66
CA ARG A 620 -4.01 -2.17 10.40
C ARG A 620 -3.17 -2.75 9.21
N GLY A 621 -2.19 -2.01 8.69
CA GLY A 621 -1.40 -2.40 7.49
C GLY A 621 -1.76 -1.64 6.21
N HIS A 622 -2.64 -0.64 6.30
CA HIS A 622 -3.23 0.12 5.20
C HIS A 622 -2.90 1.63 5.31
N PHE A 623 -2.86 2.31 4.17
CA PHE A 623 -2.75 3.77 4.08
C PHE A 623 -4.00 4.36 3.42
N SER A 624 -4.42 5.53 3.92
CA SER A 624 -5.47 6.36 3.32
C SER A 624 -4.99 7.79 3.18
N ALA A 625 -5.43 8.51 2.14
CA ALA A 625 -5.23 9.95 2.05
C ALA A 625 -6.06 10.66 3.12
N LEU A 626 -5.46 11.59 3.87
CA LEU A 626 -6.19 12.49 4.78
C LEU A 626 -6.25 13.88 4.14
N VAL A 627 -7.45 14.31 3.78
CA VAL A 627 -7.69 15.59 3.11
C VAL A 627 -8.70 16.42 3.89
N ALA A 628 -8.58 17.74 3.82
CA ALA A 628 -9.59 18.65 4.36
C ALA A 628 -10.66 18.97 3.31
N MET A 629 -11.73 19.63 3.76
CA MET A 629 -12.66 20.34 2.88
C MET A 629 -12.11 21.74 2.56
N GLU A 630 -12.50 22.30 1.43
CA GLU A 630 -12.28 23.72 1.12
C GLU A 630 -13.30 24.56 1.90
N ASN A 631 -12.84 25.60 2.59
CA ASN A 631 -13.75 26.64 3.07
C ASN A 631 -14.21 27.53 1.92
N ASP A 632 -15.51 27.74 1.82
CA ASP A 632 -16.05 28.96 1.24
C ASP A 632 -15.83 30.12 2.23
N GLY A 633 -15.21 31.22 1.75
CA GLY A 633 -14.91 32.39 2.58
C GLY A 633 -16.17 33.13 3.04
N PHE A 634 -16.75 32.69 4.16
CA PHE A 634 -18.10 33.05 4.59
C PHE A 634 -18.33 34.56 4.81
N ASP A 635 -17.27 35.33 5.11
CA ASP A 635 -17.30 36.79 5.24
C ASP A 635 -17.57 37.53 3.90
N ASN A 636 -17.31 36.90 2.75
CA ASN A 636 -17.31 37.55 1.43
C ASN A 636 -18.64 37.43 0.65
N ARG A 637 -19.79 37.26 1.32
CA ARG A 637 -21.13 37.55 0.72
C ARG A 637 -21.40 39.06 0.54
N GLY A 638 -20.35 39.84 0.28
CA GLY A 638 -20.39 41.26 -0.05
C GLY A 638 -20.45 41.51 -1.55
N ALA A 639 -21.17 42.55 -1.98
CA ALA A 639 -21.48 42.78 -3.39
C ALA A 639 -20.28 43.26 -4.24
N GLY A 640 -19.53 42.32 -4.80
CA GLY A 640 -18.90 42.45 -6.13
C GLY A 640 -17.74 43.45 -6.29
N ALA A 641 -17.03 43.81 -5.20
CA ALA A 641 -15.93 44.78 -5.26
C ALA A 641 -14.79 44.51 -4.26
N ASN A 642 -14.34 43.26 -4.14
CA ASN A 642 -13.12 42.92 -3.38
C ASN A 642 -11.99 42.52 -4.37
N LEU A 643 -10.82 43.15 -4.23
CA LEU A 643 -9.68 43.02 -5.15
C LEU A 643 -8.46 42.33 -4.50
N ASN A 644 -8.59 41.90 -3.25
CA ASN A 644 -7.54 41.16 -2.57
C ASN A 644 -7.28 39.82 -3.27
N THR A 645 -6.00 39.44 -3.36
CA THR A 645 -5.55 38.22 -4.06
C THR A 645 -5.24 37.06 -3.12
N ASP A 646 -5.34 37.27 -1.81
CA ASP A 646 -5.22 36.24 -0.75
C ASP A 646 -6.57 35.62 -0.35
N ASP A 647 -7.70 36.28 -0.63
CA ASP A 647 -9.05 35.84 -0.21
C ASP A 647 -9.49 34.47 -0.78
N ASP A 648 -8.79 33.94 -1.80
CA ASP A 648 -9.01 32.61 -2.39
C ASP A 648 -7.99 31.55 -1.91
N VAL A 649 -7.36 31.73 -0.74
CA VAL A 649 -6.38 30.79 -0.16
C VAL A 649 -6.99 30.04 1.02
N THR A 650 -7.28 28.76 0.85
CA THR A 650 -7.69 27.86 1.94
C THR A 650 -6.47 27.35 2.70
N VAL A 651 -6.58 27.26 4.04
CA VAL A 651 -5.47 26.89 4.93
C VAL A 651 -5.92 25.81 5.91
N THR A 652 -5.40 24.59 5.73
CA THR A 652 -5.59 23.47 6.65
C THR A 652 -4.47 23.45 7.69
N PHE A 653 -4.85 23.44 8.97
CA PHE A 653 -3.96 23.42 10.12
C PHE A 653 -3.74 21.97 10.60
N LEU A 654 -2.58 21.41 10.26
CA LEU A 654 -2.22 20.01 10.50
C LEU A 654 -1.36 19.87 11.77
N PRO A 655 -1.80 19.15 12.82
CA PRO A 655 -1.08 19.11 14.10
C PRO A 655 0.28 18.40 14.00
N LEU A 656 1.33 19.09 14.45
CA LEU A 656 2.69 18.54 14.60
C LEU A 656 2.93 17.91 15.98
N VAL A 657 1.87 17.77 16.77
CA VAL A 657 1.82 17.08 18.06
C VAL A 657 0.69 16.05 18.06
N ASP A 658 0.79 15.02 18.89
CA ASP A 658 -0.35 14.15 19.17
C ASP A 658 -1.32 14.75 20.21
N SER A 659 -2.40 14.03 20.52
CA SER A 659 -3.42 14.43 21.49
C SER A 659 -2.93 14.57 22.93
N GLU A 660 -1.74 14.04 23.26
CA GLU A 660 -1.04 14.24 24.54
C GLU A 660 -0.15 15.51 24.51
N ARG A 661 -0.21 16.27 23.40
CA ARG A 661 0.64 17.43 23.04
C ARG A 661 2.12 17.10 22.87
N LYS A 662 2.47 15.82 22.68
CA LYS A 662 3.86 15.41 22.41
C LYS A 662 4.22 15.65 20.94
N LEU A 663 5.39 16.24 20.67
CA LEU A 663 5.90 16.44 19.32
C LEU A 663 5.94 15.13 18.51
N LEU A 664 5.47 15.20 17.26
CA LEU A 664 5.54 14.07 16.32
C LEU A 664 6.99 13.78 15.93
N HIS A 665 7.34 12.50 15.93
CA HIS A 665 8.68 12.02 15.58
C HIS A 665 9.06 12.39 14.14
N ILE A 666 10.25 12.96 13.95
CA ILE A 666 10.80 13.28 12.62
C ILE A 666 11.65 12.09 12.15
N HIS A 667 11.31 11.51 11.01
CA HIS A 667 11.95 10.29 10.51
C HIS A 667 13.27 10.57 9.78
N PHE A 668 14.20 9.61 9.88
CA PHE A 668 15.50 9.61 9.17
C PHE A 668 16.43 10.81 9.43
N LEU A 669 16.30 11.45 10.60
CA LEU A 669 17.32 12.36 11.11
C LEU A 669 18.64 11.62 11.31
N SER A 670 19.74 12.25 10.90
CA SER A 670 21.10 11.84 11.24
C SER A 670 21.44 12.18 12.69
N ALA A 671 22.53 11.60 13.20
CA ALA A 671 23.07 11.91 14.52
C ALA A 671 23.42 13.41 14.74
N GLN A 672 23.48 14.24 13.70
CA GLN A 672 23.76 15.68 13.77
C GLN A 672 22.51 16.56 13.77
N GLU A 673 21.40 16.08 13.18
CA GLU A 673 20.09 16.76 13.21
C GLU A 673 19.25 16.31 14.42
N MET A 674 19.62 15.19 15.04
CA MET A 674 19.05 14.71 16.29
C MET A 674 19.35 15.70 17.43
N GLY A 675 18.34 16.04 18.23
CA GLY A 675 18.45 17.10 19.25
C GLY A 675 17.37 17.03 20.32
N ASN A 676 17.26 18.09 21.13
CA ASN A 676 16.13 18.27 22.03
C ASN A 676 14.85 18.68 21.25
N GLU A 677 13.71 18.72 21.95
CA GLU A 677 12.40 19.03 21.34
C GLU A 677 12.36 20.43 20.69
N GLU A 678 13.07 21.41 21.26
CA GLU A 678 13.25 22.77 20.71
C GLU A 678 14.04 22.76 19.37
N GLN A 679 15.11 21.95 19.27
CA GLN A 679 15.86 21.76 18.03
C GLN A 679 15.04 21.04 16.96
N GLN A 680 14.21 20.07 17.36
CA GLN A 680 13.29 19.38 16.45
C GLN A 680 12.15 20.30 15.97
N GLU A 681 11.57 21.13 16.86
CA GLU A 681 10.61 22.16 16.46
C GLU A 681 11.24 23.18 15.50
N LYS A 682 12.47 23.64 15.77
CA LYS A 682 13.20 24.54 14.86
C LYS A 682 13.39 23.91 13.49
N LEU A 683 13.77 22.63 13.41
CA LEU A 683 13.90 21.91 12.15
C LEU A 683 12.56 21.83 11.40
N LEU A 684 11.45 21.55 12.10
CA LEU A 684 10.11 21.58 11.49
C LEU A 684 9.78 22.98 10.92
N ARG A 685 10.09 24.06 11.66
CA ARG A 685 9.89 25.45 11.19
C ARG A 685 10.76 25.84 10.00
N GLU A 686 11.91 25.20 9.82
CA GLU A 686 12.74 25.38 8.61
C GLU A 686 12.10 24.71 7.38
N TRP A 687 11.59 23.48 7.51
CA TRP A 687 11.05 22.69 6.38
C TRP A 687 9.55 22.87 6.08
N LEU A 688 8.76 23.37 7.03
CA LEU A 688 7.31 23.58 6.92
C LEU A 688 6.96 25.06 7.17
N ASP A 689 5.76 25.48 6.78
CA ASP A 689 5.15 26.70 7.30
C ASP A 689 4.43 26.31 8.61
N CYS A 690 4.90 26.78 9.76
CA CYS A 690 4.32 26.40 11.06
C CYS A 690 3.86 27.62 11.88
N CYS A 691 2.71 27.50 12.53
CA CYS A 691 2.28 28.41 13.59
C CYS A 691 1.95 27.66 14.88
N VAL A 692 1.58 28.39 15.93
CA VAL A 692 0.98 27.83 17.15
C VAL A 692 -0.41 28.44 17.27
N THR A 693 -1.42 27.62 17.51
CA THR A 693 -2.81 28.08 17.66
C THR A 693 -3.03 28.81 19.00
N GLU A 694 -4.18 29.47 19.14
CA GLU A 694 -4.59 30.12 20.39
C GLU A 694 -4.77 29.09 21.53
N GLY A 695 -5.23 27.88 21.21
CA GLY A 695 -5.22 26.71 22.10
C GLY A 695 -3.84 26.09 22.35
N GLY A 696 -2.75 26.68 21.84
CA GLY A 696 -1.37 26.26 22.09
C GLY A 696 -0.95 24.99 21.35
N VAL A 697 -1.54 24.69 20.20
CA VAL A 697 -1.20 23.51 19.38
C VAL A 697 -0.21 23.92 18.29
N LEU A 698 0.95 23.26 18.22
CA LEU A 698 1.90 23.43 17.12
C LEU A 698 1.32 22.76 15.85
N VAL A 699 1.21 23.53 14.76
CA VAL A 699 0.57 23.08 13.51
C VAL A 699 1.39 23.48 12.29
N ALA A 700 1.40 22.62 11.27
CA ALA A 700 1.84 22.94 9.92
C ALA A 700 0.68 23.48 9.08
N LEU A 701 0.97 24.40 8.16
CA LEU A 701 0.00 25.00 7.26
C LEU A 701 0.04 24.31 5.90
N GLN A 702 -0.96 23.49 5.60
CA GLN A 702 -1.24 23.06 4.24
C GLN A 702 -2.07 24.15 3.55
N LYS A 703 -1.44 24.85 2.61
CA LYS A 703 -2.07 25.94 1.85
C LYS A 703 -2.50 25.45 0.47
N SER A 704 -3.73 25.76 0.10
CA SER A 704 -4.39 25.45 -1.18
C SER A 704 -5.08 26.71 -1.72
N SER A 705 -5.46 26.73 -3.00
CA SER A 705 -6.17 27.88 -3.58
C SER A 705 -6.88 27.47 -4.86
N ARG A 706 -8.18 27.74 -4.97
CA ARG A 706 -9.01 27.39 -6.13
C ARG A 706 -8.44 27.87 -7.46
N ARG A 707 -7.79 29.05 -7.48
CA ARG A 707 -7.12 29.61 -8.68
C ARG A 707 -5.85 28.86 -9.11
N ARG A 708 -5.30 28.00 -8.24
CA ARG A 708 -4.10 27.18 -8.50
C ARG A 708 -4.40 25.68 -8.60
N ASN A 709 -5.64 25.25 -8.36
CA ASN A 709 -6.06 23.86 -8.54
C ASN A 709 -5.86 23.46 -10.01
N HIS A 710 -5.32 22.27 -10.25
CA HIS A 710 -4.93 21.85 -11.60
C HIS A 710 -6.17 21.63 -12.50
N PRO A 711 -6.26 22.22 -13.71
CA PRO A 711 -7.52 22.24 -14.48
C PRO A 711 -8.15 20.87 -14.76
N LEU A 712 -7.34 19.84 -14.98
CA LEU A 712 -7.84 18.47 -15.17
C LEU A 712 -8.41 17.86 -13.89
N VAL A 713 -7.85 18.21 -12.71
CA VAL A 713 -8.34 17.76 -11.40
C VAL A 713 -9.66 18.46 -11.08
N THR A 714 -9.74 19.78 -11.29
CA THR A 714 -11.00 20.54 -11.18
C THR A 714 -12.08 19.94 -12.08
N GLN A 715 -11.80 19.67 -13.36
CA GLN A 715 -12.77 19.04 -14.27
C GLN A 715 -13.18 17.63 -13.84
N MET A 716 -12.31 16.88 -13.15
CA MET A 716 -12.63 15.55 -12.62
C MET A 716 -13.55 15.63 -11.41
N VAL A 717 -13.29 16.58 -10.50
CA VAL A 717 -14.13 16.84 -9.31
C VAL A 717 -15.50 17.37 -9.72
N GLU A 718 -15.60 18.31 -10.66
CA GLU A 718 -16.88 18.81 -11.17
C GLU A 718 -17.75 17.69 -11.75
N LYS A 719 -17.20 16.83 -12.61
CA LYS A 719 -17.94 15.69 -13.18
C LYS A 719 -18.41 14.69 -12.13
N TRP A 720 -17.67 14.55 -11.04
CA TRP A 720 -18.04 13.70 -9.91
C TRP A 720 -19.16 14.33 -9.08
N LEU A 721 -19.05 15.61 -8.73
CA LEU A 721 -20.13 16.38 -8.08
C LEU A 721 -21.42 16.41 -8.90
N ASP A 722 -21.33 16.58 -10.22
CA ASP A 722 -22.48 16.57 -11.13
C ASP A 722 -23.32 15.29 -11.01
N GLY A 723 -22.71 14.16 -10.68
CA GLY A 723 -23.41 12.90 -10.40
C GLY A 723 -24.32 12.98 -9.18
N TYR A 724 -23.92 13.72 -8.15
CA TYR A 724 -24.68 13.94 -6.91
C TYR A 724 -25.66 15.12 -7.03
N ARG A 725 -25.26 16.23 -7.68
CA ARG A 725 -26.12 17.39 -7.99
C ARG A 725 -27.36 16.98 -8.81
N GLN A 726 -27.29 15.89 -9.58
CA GLN A 726 -28.41 15.32 -10.35
C GLN A 726 -29.32 14.38 -9.55
N ILE A 727 -28.95 13.97 -8.34
CA ILE A 727 -29.79 13.13 -7.47
C ILE A 727 -30.94 13.98 -6.93
N ARG A 728 -32.10 13.91 -7.59
CA ARG A 728 -33.34 14.43 -7.04
C ARG A 728 -33.69 13.66 -5.76
N PRO A 729 -34.09 14.32 -4.67
CA PRO A 729 -34.68 13.64 -3.53
C PRO A 729 -35.81 12.74 -4.01
N CYS A 730 -35.77 11.46 -3.62
CA CYS A 730 -36.96 10.64 -3.72
C CYS A 730 -37.96 11.27 -2.75
N ALA A 731 -39.11 11.72 -3.25
CA ALA A 731 -40.23 12.06 -2.38
C ALA A 731 -40.70 10.75 -1.74
N SER A 732 -40.14 10.44 -0.57
CA SER A 732 -40.77 9.52 0.37
C SER A 732 -42.23 9.94 0.48
N LEU A 733 -43.13 8.98 0.33
CA LEU A 733 -44.55 9.21 0.58
C LEU A 733 -44.66 9.77 1.99
N SER A 734 -44.97 11.06 2.11
CA SER A 734 -45.54 11.57 3.34
C SER A 734 -46.86 10.84 3.45
N ASP A 735 -47.04 10.08 4.53
CA ASP A 735 -48.39 9.74 4.95
C ASP A 735 -49.17 11.05 5.09
N GLY A 736 -50.42 11.04 4.64
CA GLY A 736 -51.28 12.21 4.69
C GLY A 736 -51.77 12.40 6.12
N GLU A 737 -51.01 13.15 6.92
CA GLU A 737 -51.61 13.87 8.04
C GLU A 737 -52.47 14.97 7.43
N GLU A 738 -53.78 14.70 7.33
CA GLU A 738 -54.78 15.68 6.94
C GLU A 738 -54.84 16.74 8.05
N GLU A 739 -54.41 17.96 7.76
CA GLU A 739 -54.63 19.10 8.65
C GLU A 739 -56.16 19.38 8.68
N GLU A 740 -56.83 18.94 9.73
CA GLU A 740 -58.22 19.33 10.00
C GLU A 740 -58.26 20.81 10.39
N ASP A 741 -58.95 21.64 9.59
CA ASP A 741 -59.19 23.06 9.86
C ASP A 741 -60.11 23.24 11.09
N ASP A 742 -59.54 23.29 12.30
CA ASP A 742 -60.25 23.67 13.54
C ASP A 742 -60.50 25.19 13.59
N ASP A 743 -61.49 25.63 12.82
CA ASP A 743 -62.12 26.97 12.86
C ASP A 743 -63.26 26.95 13.92
N ASP A 744 -63.02 27.36 15.18
CA ASP A 744 -64.09 27.86 16.09
C ASP A 744 -63.58 28.57 17.39
N GLU A 745 -64.30 29.65 17.75
CA GLU A 745 -64.27 30.53 18.97
C GLU A 745 -62.95 31.12 19.55
#